data_AF-A0A2E2HGU9-F1
#
_entry.id   AF-A0A2E2HGU9-F1
#
_cell.length_a   1.000
_cell.length_b   1.000
_cell.length_c   1.000
_cell.angle_alpha   90.00
_cell.angle_beta   90.00
_cell.angle_gamma   90.00
#
_symmetry.space_group_name_H-M   'P 1'
#
loop_
_entity.id
_entity.type
_entity.pdbx_description
1 polymer ?
#
loop_
_entity_poly.entity_id
_entity_poly.type
_entity_poly.pdbx_seq_one_letter_code
_entity_poly.pdbx_strand_id
1 'polypeptide(L)'
;MIPVLIMLLLALVSPSIEMSTLDENETAQSTSGRQGSLDVDCSGYTFEDLFEYDFALFTLDVNDDWATGVMDAKAWVNGSKSAIVRDNLDSLFEGVPGGDDDWISTDEREAVRSIGPKCIADMETRLGIREGPSHRGNVDWNDLEFVEDGIALDEVNLVPTGHEQEQSCSSPLSGDGCKEVPVTITDDLEIHLLIAENQNNNVRFDQLPNQGNSNFTLAMNITNITDAKLVMTFPVQQGLRVADTGFYDDGVLNENLAAPVSEFLPDGRLRIVADVDYPIGSYPMVRNLFVDFTTMAPFTNDAPVWSSLAPEDGTIIPVGTTSGEMLAHDEASMWVVDESGWNLQCTFNDGGWSVRMDENAGLYVTADGSSAVGQCAGVDAFGAETAEHRNYTFGKVLTVVYPMAGLPGLTFGDEIGVVWYATNLVTSLTVTAHAHQPTKVGPSVTQVLEGQTETNLSLAGLSPGAVVISGTATAEGMLDYNFVLDYDLVKRNTLPTVTVETNLQGEEAEWELNGLKFTLTGNVIDPDGEDVEMILSICGETTTNFDRQNLAWEIQVPIARCIQTDVQSPYEVIIKVTDESGGETFKILQVVNPNTDSTDETGNGIIDDGDDEDAGFLPAPGMFATVIIGLVAAGWISSRRD
;
A
#
# COMPACT_ATOMS: atom_id res chain seq x y z
N MET A 1 -14.11 -36.27 78.02
CA MET A 1 -15.26 -36.48 77.09
C MET A 1 -15.79 -35.10 76.74
N ILE A 2 -16.04 -34.81 75.46
CA ILE A 2 -16.10 -33.46 74.82
C ILE A 2 -14.75 -32.96 74.23
N PRO A 3 -13.93 -33.83 73.60
CA PRO A 3 -13.17 -33.32 72.43
C PRO A 3 -13.10 -34.28 71.23
N VAL A 4 -13.94 -35.31 71.15
CA VAL A 4 -13.93 -36.29 70.02
C VAL A 4 -15.12 -36.10 69.05
N LEU A 5 -16.07 -35.20 69.35
CA LEU A 5 -17.27 -34.99 68.53
C LEU A 5 -17.18 -33.80 67.54
N ILE A 6 -16.13 -32.97 67.60
CA ILE A 6 -15.97 -31.82 66.68
C ILE A 6 -15.04 -32.15 65.49
N MET A 7 -14.22 -33.20 65.58
CA MET A 7 -13.37 -33.64 64.46
C MET A 7 -14.05 -34.58 63.46
N LEU A 8 -15.33 -34.95 63.66
CA LEU A 8 -16.05 -35.90 62.80
C LEU A 8 -17.13 -35.23 61.90
N LEU A 9 -17.19 -33.89 61.84
CA LEU A 9 -18.24 -33.17 61.09
C LEU A 9 -17.74 -32.28 59.94
N LEU A 10 -16.45 -32.36 59.57
CA LEU A 10 -15.88 -31.61 58.43
C LEU A 10 -15.34 -32.53 57.31
N ALA A 11 -15.63 -33.84 57.35
CA ALA A 11 -15.18 -34.84 56.37
C ALA A 11 -16.27 -35.32 55.40
N LEU A 12 -17.29 -34.51 55.13
CA LEU A 12 -18.31 -34.81 54.12
C LEU A 12 -18.61 -33.52 53.35
N VAL A 13 -17.97 -33.37 52.18
CA VAL A 13 -18.53 -32.96 50.87
C VAL A 13 -17.33 -32.83 49.93
N SER A 14 -17.18 -33.82 49.04
CA SER A 14 -16.32 -33.79 47.85
C SER A 14 -17.18 -33.41 46.63
N PRO A 15 -16.57 -32.94 45.54
CA PRO A 15 -16.54 -33.78 44.33
C PRO A 15 -15.12 -33.83 43.72
N SER A 16 -14.53 -35.02 43.57
CA SER A 16 -14.57 -35.89 42.38
C SER A 16 -13.67 -35.41 41.23
N ILE A 17 -12.46 -35.98 41.24
CA ILE A 17 -11.54 -36.11 40.12
C ILE A 17 -12.18 -37.08 39.13
N GLU A 18 -12.36 -36.67 37.87
CA GLU A 18 -12.47 -37.60 36.75
C GLU A 18 -11.24 -37.47 35.85
N MET A 19 -10.77 -38.63 35.46
CA MET A 19 -9.51 -38.94 34.82
C MET A 19 -9.80 -39.20 33.34
N SER A 20 -9.22 -38.41 32.45
CA SER A 20 -9.20 -38.69 31.01
C SER A 20 -7.78 -39.02 30.58
N THR A 21 -7.56 -40.32 30.43
CA THR A 21 -6.74 -41.01 29.42
C THR A 21 -5.52 -40.29 28.83
N LEU A 22 -4.34 -40.80 29.19
CA LEU A 22 -3.12 -40.78 28.40
C LEU A 22 -3.37 -41.36 27.01
N ASP A 23 -3.20 -40.55 25.97
CA ASP A 23 -2.76 -41.02 24.66
C ASP A 23 -1.32 -40.51 24.45
N GLU A 24 -0.39 -41.47 24.36
CA GLU A 24 0.96 -41.23 23.86
C GLU A 24 0.87 -40.88 22.37
N ASN A 25 1.37 -39.71 21.98
CA ASN A 25 1.97 -39.55 20.66
C ASN A 25 3.10 -38.52 20.71
N GLU A 26 4.32 -39.05 20.50
CA GLU A 26 5.61 -38.43 20.22
C GLU A 26 5.78 -36.92 20.48
N THR A 27 6.48 -36.61 21.58
CA THR A 27 7.26 -35.36 21.70
C THR A 27 8.32 -35.32 20.60
N ALA A 28 8.11 -34.45 19.60
CA ALA A 28 9.21 -33.85 18.88
C ALA A 28 10.00 -33.00 19.90
N GLN A 29 11.19 -33.45 20.27
CA GLN A 29 12.15 -32.64 21.00
C GLN A 29 12.51 -31.43 20.13
N SER A 30 12.03 -30.25 20.49
CA SER A 30 12.79 -29.01 20.27
C SER A 30 13.41 -28.59 21.60
N THR A 31 14.71 -28.36 21.56
CA THR A 31 15.55 -28.07 22.71
C THR A 31 15.35 -26.63 23.18
N SER A 32 14.40 -26.39 24.08
CA SER A 32 14.30 -25.13 24.84
C SER A 32 15.05 -25.28 26.16
N GLY A 33 16.25 -24.71 26.21
CA GLY A 33 16.97 -24.49 27.45
C GLY A 33 16.46 -23.21 28.12
N ARG A 34 15.77 -23.40 29.26
CA ARG A 34 15.72 -22.47 30.42
C ARG A 34 14.81 -21.24 30.31
N GLN A 35 13.52 -21.47 30.57
CA GLN A 35 12.66 -20.48 31.25
C GLN A 35 13.12 -20.32 32.71
N GLY A 36 13.99 -19.34 32.98
CA GLY A 36 13.91 -18.57 34.21
C GLY A 36 13.11 -17.32 33.87
N SER A 37 12.04 -17.00 34.58
CA SER A 37 11.32 -15.75 34.30
C SER A 37 12.26 -14.58 34.63
N LEU A 38 12.76 -13.93 33.58
CA LEU A 38 13.25 -12.56 33.67
C LEU A 38 11.99 -11.71 33.92
N ASP A 39 11.64 -11.61 35.19
CA ASP A 39 10.56 -10.75 35.68
C ASP A 39 11.21 -9.37 35.86
N VAL A 40 11.14 -8.56 34.81
CA VAL A 40 11.67 -7.19 34.82
C VAL A 40 10.58 -6.32 35.41
N ASP A 41 10.77 -5.90 36.67
CA ASP A 41 9.85 -5.01 37.39
C ASP A 41 10.07 -3.57 36.92
N CYS A 42 9.20 -3.11 36.03
CA CYS A 42 9.18 -1.73 35.54
C CYS A 42 8.19 -0.84 36.32
N SER A 43 7.70 -1.30 37.47
CA SER A 43 6.75 -0.53 38.27
C SER A 43 7.35 0.79 38.74
N GLY A 44 6.59 1.87 38.57
CA GLY A 44 7.00 3.22 38.95
C GLY A 44 7.93 3.93 37.95
N TYR A 45 8.29 3.28 36.84
CA TYR A 45 8.88 3.97 35.69
C TYR A 45 7.78 4.52 34.78
N THR A 46 8.04 5.67 34.17
CA THR A 46 7.25 6.21 33.07
C THR A 46 7.99 5.99 31.75
N PHE A 47 7.27 6.08 30.62
CA PHE A 47 7.89 5.97 29.29
C PHE A 47 9.09 6.92 29.11
N GLU A 48 8.96 8.16 29.60
CA GLU A 48 10.01 9.20 29.54
C GLU A 48 11.25 8.89 30.40
N ASP A 49 11.13 7.99 31.38
CA ASP A 49 12.27 7.58 32.20
C ASP A 49 13.13 6.52 31.50
N LEU A 50 12.58 5.86 30.46
CA LEU A 50 13.24 4.78 29.73
C LEU A 50 13.66 5.21 28.32
N PHE A 51 12.86 6.06 27.66
CA PHE A 51 13.08 6.47 26.28
C PHE A 51 13.28 7.99 26.18
N GLU A 52 14.51 8.40 25.85
CA GLU A 52 14.76 9.76 25.39
C GLU A 52 14.51 9.83 23.88
N TYR A 53 13.75 10.83 23.43
CA TYR A 53 13.40 10.96 22.02
C TYR A 53 13.44 12.43 21.56
N ASP A 54 13.51 12.64 20.26
CA ASP A 54 13.44 13.97 19.64
C ASP A 54 12.02 14.38 19.35
N PHE A 55 11.17 13.44 18.93
CA PHE A 55 9.74 13.65 18.81
C PHE A 55 9.00 12.35 19.11
N ALA A 56 7.84 12.43 19.75
CA ALA A 56 6.94 11.29 19.93
C ALA A 56 5.51 11.60 19.50
N LEU A 57 4.85 10.63 18.89
CA LEU A 57 3.43 10.65 18.58
C LEU A 57 2.74 9.56 19.38
N PHE A 58 1.80 9.95 20.23
CA PHE A 58 0.91 9.04 20.94
C PHE A 58 -0.50 9.16 20.38
N THR A 59 -1.08 8.05 19.93
CA THR A 59 -2.45 7.97 19.44
C THR A 59 -3.23 7.06 20.39
N LEU A 60 -4.36 7.54 20.91
CA LEU A 60 -5.29 6.79 21.74
C LEU A 60 -6.66 6.78 21.07
N ASP A 61 -7.11 5.61 20.63
CA ASP A 61 -8.46 5.39 20.14
C ASP A 61 -9.27 4.63 21.19
N VAL A 62 -10.25 5.28 21.80
CA VAL A 62 -11.16 4.65 22.77
C VAL A 62 -12.22 3.86 22.02
N ASN A 63 -12.45 2.61 22.43
CA ASN A 63 -13.41 1.70 21.79
C ASN A 63 -14.86 2.01 22.20
N ASP A 64 -15.82 1.56 21.39
CA ASP A 64 -17.27 1.77 21.58
C ASP A 64 -17.82 1.23 22.90
N ASP A 65 -17.09 0.33 23.57
CA ASP A 65 -17.45 -0.18 24.89
C ASP A 65 -17.21 0.82 26.02
N TRP A 66 -16.51 1.94 25.76
CA TRP A 66 -16.10 2.92 26.76
C TRP A 66 -15.38 2.30 27.97
N ALA A 67 -14.60 1.24 27.72
CA ALA A 67 -13.84 0.50 28.74
C ALA A 67 -12.45 0.06 28.23
N THR A 68 -12.27 -0.05 26.92
CA THR A 68 -11.02 -0.44 26.29
C THR A 68 -10.58 0.57 25.24
N GLY A 69 -9.33 0.46 24.79
CA GLY A 69 -8.83 1.27 23.69
C GLY A 69 -7.54 0.72 23.08
N VAL A 70 -7.12 1.38 22.02
CA VAL A 70 -5.85 1.13 21.33
C VAL A 70 -4.97 2.36 21.52
N MET A 71 -3.79 2.15 22.10
CA MET A 71 -2.74 3.14 22.25
C MET A 71 -1.55 2.77 21.37
N ASP A 72 -1.32 3.53 20.31
CA ASP A 72 -0.10 3.44 19.51
C ASP A 72 0.85 4.57 19.92
N ALA A 73 2.14 4.27 19.99
CA ALA A 73 3.17 5.28 20.20
C ALA A 73 4.30 5.12 19.19
N LYS A 74 4.79 6.23 18.65
CA LYS A 74 5.96 6.25 17.76
C LYS A 74 6.93 7.30 18.25
N ALA A 75 8.13 6.89 18.62
CA ALA A 75 9.20 7.77 19.06
C ALA A 75 10.33 7.77 18.03
N TRP A 76 10.76 8.96 17.62
CA TRP A 76 11.91 9.17 16.74
C TRP A 76 13.09 9.68 17.57
N VAL A 77 14.23 9.03 17.43
CA VAL A 77 15.41 9.29 18.25
C VAL A 77 16.63 9.45 17.35
N ASN A 78 17.28 10.61 17.41
CA ASN A 78 18.37 10.98 16.52
C ASN A 78 19.68 11.25 17.26
N GLY A 79 20.78 11.00 16.56
CA GLY A 79 22.12 11.38 16.99
C GLY A 79 22.50 10.84 18.38
N SER A 80 22.82 11.75 19.32
CA SER A 80 23.30 11.35 20.65
C SER A 80 22.23 10.69 21.51
N LYS A 81 20.95 10.97 21.28
CA LYS A 81 19.86 10.33 22.04
C LYS A 81 19.71 8.86 21.68
N SER A 82 20.00 8.51 20.44
CA SER A 82 19.92 7.12 19.97
C SER A 82 20.96 6.24 20.67
N ALA A 83 22.14 6.81 20.97
CA ALA A 83 23.14 6.12 21.77
C ALA A 83 22.67 5.89 23.21
N ILE A 84 22.01 6.88 23.82
CA ILE A 84 21.44 6.78 25.17
C ILE A 84 20.33 5.73 25.24
N VAL A 85 19.44 5.69 24.24
CA VAL A 85 18.38 4.67 24.18
C VAL A 85 18.95 3.27 24.03
N ARG A 86 19.99 3.07 23.22
CA ARG A 86 20.68 1.77 23.10
C ARG A 86 21.33 1.35 24.43
N ASP A 87 22.01 2.28 25.10
CA ASP A 87 22.66 2.07 26.40
C ASP A 87 21.63 1.68 27.49
N ASN A 88 20.50 2.39 27.54
CA ASN A 88 19.39 2.09 28.45
C ASN A 88 18.77 0.71 28.19
N LEU A 89 18.60 0.34 26.91
CA LEU A 89 18.02 -0.96 26.54
C LEU A 89 18.99 -2.12 26.78
N ASP A 90 20.29 -1.94 26.53
CA ASP A 90 21.33 -2.91 26.89
C ASP A 90 21.36 -3.14 28.41
N SER A 91 21.34 -2.06 29.19
CA SER A 91 21.29 -2.11 30.66
C SER A 91 20.09 -2.88 31.22
N LEU A 92 18.96 -2.91 30.50
CA LEU A 92 17.75 -3.64 30.91
C LEU A 92 17.98 -5.15 31.01
N PHE A 93 18.98 -5.67 30.29
CA PHE A 93 19.32 -7.08 30.24
C PHE A 93 20.51 -7.45 31.15
N GLU A 94 20.87 -6.60 32.12
CA GLU A 94 21.92 -6.89 33.10
C GLU A 94 21.73 -8.29 33.73
N GLY A 95 22.72 -9.17 33.54
CA GLY A 95 22.71 -10.53 34.07
C GLY A 95 22.22 -11.62 33.09
N VAL A 96 21.84 -11.24 31.86
CA VAL A 96 21.62 -12.14 30.73
C VAL A 96 22.91 -12.27 29.90
N PRO A 97 23.24 -13.44 29.32
CA PRO A 97 24.42 -13.58 28.47
C PRO A 97 24.35 -12.68 27.22
N GLY A 98 25.22 -11.66 27.18
CA GLY A 98 25.27 -10.67 26.10
C GLY A 98 24.37 -9.45 26.32
N GLY A 99 24.00 -9.14 27.57
CA GLY A 99 23.42 -7.85 27.94
C GLY A 99 24.23 -7.17 29.05
N ASP A 100 24.09 -5.85 29.13
CA ASP A 100 24.96 -4.90 29.87
C ASP A 100 26.44 -5.11 29.51
N ASP A 101 26.75 -5.17 28.21
CA ASP A 101 28.11 -5.38 27.70
C ASP A 101 28.65 -4.29 26.76
N ASP A 102 27.94 -3.14 26.70
CA ASP A 102 28.17 -1.99 25.83
C ASP A 102 27.86 -2.26 24.33
N TRP A 103 27.23 -3.39 24.01
CA TRP A 103 26.79 -3.75 22.66
C TRP A 103 25.31 -4.12 22.67
N ILE A 104 24.58 -3.65 21.65
CA ILE A 104 23.20 -4.06 21.44
C ILE A 104 23.14 -5.02 20.25
N SER A 105 22.52 -6.18 20.47
CA SER A 105 22.49 -7.29 19.53
C SER A 105 21.09 -7.56 18.97
N THR A 106 21.04 -8.27 17.84
CA THR A 106 19.78 -8.73 17.25
C THR A 106 19.04 -9.69 18.17
N ASP A 107 19.73 -10.43 19.03
CA ASP A 107 19.12 -11.34 19.99
C ASP A 107 18.47 -10.56 21.15
N GLU A 108 19.13 -9.51 21.65
CA GLU A 108 18.56 -8.63 22.67
C GLU A 108 17.39 -7.82 22.14
N ARG A 109 17.43 -7.40 20.87
CA ARG A 109 16.26 -6.80 20.22
C ARG A 109 15.04 -7.73 20.32
N GLU A 110 15.18 -9.00 19.97
CA GLU A 110 14.05 -9.94 20.08
C GLU A 110 13.64 -10.15 21.55
N ALA A 111 14.59 -10.05 22.48
CA ALA A 111 14.29 -10.05 23.91
C ALA A 111 13.47 -8.81 24.32
N VAL A 112 13.78 -7.60 23.84
CA VAL A 112 12.98 -6.37 24.04
C VAL A 112 11.56 -6.57 23.55
N ARG A 113 11.37 -7.18 22.38
CA ARG A 113 10.02 -7.47 21.85
C ARG A 113 9.24 -8.47 22.71
N SER A 114 9.93 -9.37 23.41
CA SER A 114 9.30 -10.39 24.27
C SER A 114 9.08 -9.97 25.73
N ILE A 115 9.95 -9.11 26.27
CA ILE A 115 9.94 -8.68 27.68
C ILE A 115 9.34 -7.28 27.81
N GLY A 116 9.54 -6.41 26.82
CA GLY A 116 9.04 -5.05 26.81
C GLY A 116 7.53 -4.93 27.04
N PRO A 117 6.66 -5.80 26.50
CA PRO A 117 5.22 -5.78 26.83
C PRO A 117 4.92 -5.91 28.33
N LYS A 118 5.67 -6.73 29.07
CA LYS A 118 5.55 -6.87 30.53
C LYS A 118 5.97 -5.61 31.25
N CYS A 119 7.11 -5.09 30.85
CA CYS A 119 7.65 -3.85 31.39
C CYS A 119 6.64 -2.71 31.22
N ILE A 120 6.07 -2.55 30.03
CA ILE A 120 5.08 -1.50 29.72
C ILE A 120 3.75 -1.75 30.45
N ALA A 121 3.33 -3.02 30.60
CA ALA A 121 2.13 -3.35 31.37
C ALA A 121 2.22 -2.89 32.84
N ASP A 122 3.42 -2.85 33.41
CA ASP A 122 3.67 -2.37 34.78
C ASP A 122 3.88 -0.84 34.88
N MET A 123 3.97 -0.11 33.74
CA MET A 123 4.15 1.34 33.73
C MET A 123 2.85 2.11 33.96
N GLU A 124 2.99 3.32 34.52
CA GLU A 124 1.86 4.25 34.61
C GLU A 124 1.64 4.96 33.27
N THR A 125 0.43 4.86 32.71
CA THR A 125 0.02 5.62 31.49
C THR A 125 -0.06 7.12 31.75
N ARG A 126 -0.20 7.52 33.02
CA ARG A 126 -0.37 8.90 33.50
C ARG A 126 -1.63 9.58 32.97
N LEU A 127 -2.56 8.81 32.42
CA LEU A 127 -3.83 9.27 31.87
C LEU A 127 -4.96 8.70 32.71
N GLY A 128 -5.91 9.55 33.07
CA GLY A 128 -7.07 9.18 33.85
C GLY A 128 -8.32 9.89 33.37
N ILE A 129 -9.46 9.21 33.50
CA ILE A 129 -10.78 9.74 33.14
C ILE A 129 -11.64 9.81 34.39
N ARG A 130 -12.55 10.78 34.48
CA ARG A 130 -13.48 10.85 35.61
C ARG A 130 -14.80 11.49 35.23
N GLU A 131 -15.90 10.79 35.49
CA GLU A 131 -17.25 11.31 35.27
C GLU A 131 -17.66 12.40 36.26
N GLY A 132 -18.57 13.25 35.82
CA GLY A 132 -19.17 14.32 36.60
C GLY A 132 -18.72 15.73 36.17
N PRO A 133 -18.92 16.74 37.03
CA PRO A 133 -18.42 18.09 36.78
C PRO A 133 -16.90 18.11 36.63
N SER A 134 -16.37 19.16 35.99
CA SER A 134 -14.92 19.35 35.80
C SER A 134 -14.11 19.02 37.05
N HIS A 135 -13.19 18.07 36.93
CA HIS A 135 -12.28 17.67 38.01
C HIS A 135 -10.89 18.28 37.81
N ARG A 136 -10.21 18.61 38.90
CA ARG A 136 -8.83 19.11 38.90
C ARG A 136 -8.08 18.56 40.11
N GLY A 137 -6.78 18.35 39.96
CA GLY A 137 -5.89 17.95 41.06
C GLY A 137 -6.08 16.49 41.52
N ASN A 138 -5.80 16.25 42.79
CA ASN A 138 -5.73 14.90 43.37
C ASN A 138 -7.14 14.38 43.71
N VAL A 139 -7.80 13.81 42.70
CA VAL A 139 -9.03 13.02 42.83
C VAL A 139 -8.72 11.56 42.50
N ASP A 140 -9.64 10.67 42.85
CA ASP A 140 -9.55 9.25 42.49
C ASP A 140 -9.84 9.12 40.98
N TRP A 141 -8.81 9.10 40.16
CA TRP A 141 -8.95 9.00 38.71
C TRP A 141 -9.25 7.56 38.31
N ASN A 142 -10.04 7.37 37.26
CA ASN A 142 -10.13 6.07 36.59
C ASN A 142 -8.96 6.00 35.62
N ASP A 143 -7.85 5.45 36.09
CA ASP A 143 -6.59 5.42 35.38
C ASP A 143 -6.65 4.42 34.23
N LEU A 144 -6.02 4.77 33.11
CA LEU A 144 -5.82 3.83 32.02
C LEU A 144 -4.67 2.90 32.41
N GLU A 145 -4.90 1.60 32.24
CA GLU A 145 -3.91 0.55 32.44
C GLU A 145 -3.57 -0.09 31.10
N PHE A 146 -2.29 -0.39 30.91
CA PHE A 146 -1.83 -1.22 29.80
C PHE A 146 -2.29 -2.68 29.97
N VAL A 147 -2.50 -3.37 28.86
CA VAL A 147 -2.86 -4.79 28.81
C VAL A 147 -1.71 -5.55 28.17
N GLU A 148 -0.93 -6.29 28.97
CA GLU A 148 0.28 -7.03 28.55
C GLU A 148 0.08 -7.81 27.25
N ASP A 149 -0.94 -8.68 27.22
CA ASP A 149 -1.23 -9.52 26.05
C ASP A 149 -1.64 -8.73 24.80
N GLY A 150 -2.03 -7.46 24.97
CA GLY A 150 -2.45 -6.54 23.92
C GLY A 150 -1.30 -5.76 23.28
N ILE A 151 -0.11 -5.75 23.89
CA ILE A 151 1.01 -4.91 23.47
C ILE A 151 1.93 -5.65 22.51
N ALA A 152 2.25 -5.00 21.38
CA ALA A 152 3.39 -5.35 20.56
C ALA A 152 4.40 -4.19 20.55
N LEU A 153 5.69 -4.54 20.45
CA LEU A 153 6.77 -3.58 20.29
C LEU A 153 7.49 -3.86 18.98
N ASP A 154 7.82 -2.79 18.28
CA ASP A 154 8.68 -2.83 17.11
C ASP A 154 9.74 -1.72 17.16
N GLU A 155 10.79 -1.90 16.37
CA GLU A 155 11.91 -0.97 16.30
C GLU A 155 12.38 -0.80 14.85
N VAL A 156 12.94 0.36 14.55
CA VAL A 156 13.71 0.59 13.33
C VAL A 156 15.12 1.02 13.71
N ASN A 157 16.12 0.33 13.16
CA ASN A 157 17.55 0.63 13.32
C ASN A 157 18.12 0.58 14.74
N LEU A 158 17.49 -0.09 15.71
CA LEU A 158 18.10 -0.42 17.00
C LEU A 158 19.44 -1.12 16.80
N VAL A 159 19.48 -2.09 15.87
CA VAL A 159 20.70 -2.71 15.32
C VAL A 159 20.73 -2.48 13.80
N PRO A 160 21.36 -1.40 13.30
CA PRO A 160 21.34 -1.05 11.90
C PRO A 160 22.18 -2.04 11.06
N THR A 161 21.56 -2.58 10.00
CA THR A 161 22.22 -3.53 9.10
C THR A 161 23.31 -2.86 8.26
N GLY A 162 24.49 -3.47 8.21
CA GLY A 162 25.61 -3.00 7.39
C GLY A 162 26.35 -1.79 7.96
N HIS A 163 26.14 -1.47 9.24
CA HIS A 163 26.88 -0.42 9.94
C HIS A 163 28.39 -0.75 9.98
N GLU A 164 29.26 0.27 9.91
CA GLU A 164 30.71 0.06 9.82
C GLU A 164 31.33 -0.62 11.06
N GLN A 165 30.65 -0.49 12.20
CA GLN A 165 31.02 -1.13 13.47
C GLN A 165 30.20 -2.39 13.77
N GLU A 166 29.40 -2.89 12.81
CA GLU A 166 28.67 -4.15 12.96
C GLU A 166 29.64 -5.33 13.11
N GLN A 167 29.40 -6.18 14.11
CA GLN A 167 30.13 -7.44 14.28
C GLN A 167 29.19 -8.62 14.53
N SER A 168 29.75 -9.82 14.55
CA SER A 168 29.01 -11.02 14.94
C SER A 168 28.97 -11.11 16.46
N CYS A 169 27.84 -11.54 17.02
CA CYS A 169 27.64 -11.53 18.46
C CYS A 169 28.73 -12.29 19.21
N SER A 170 29.24 -11.69 20.28
CA SER A 170 30.39 -12.21 21.02
C SER A 170 30.03 -13.32 22.02
N SER A 171 28.73 -13.44 22.36
CA SER A 171 28.22 -14.37 23.35
C SER A 171 28.17 -15.83 22.81
N PRO A 172 28.68 -16.83 23.57
CA PRO A 172 28.67 -18.24 23.16
C PRO A 172 27.27 -18.87 23.00
N LEU A 173 26.22 -18.13 23.36
CA LEU A 173 24.82 -18.57 23.35
C LEU A 173 23.98 -17.86 22.29
N SER A 174 24.59 -16.97 21.49
CA SER A 174 23.88 -16.23 20.45
C SER A 174 23.41 -17.12 19.29
N GLY A 175 22.31 -16.73 18.65
CA GLY A 175 21.76 -17.41 17.49
C GLY A 175 22.70 -17.41 16.28
N ASP A 176 22.56 -18.40 15.40
CA ASP A 176 23.30 -18.45 14.14
C ASP A 176 22.96 -17.20 13.29
N GLY A 177 23.96 -16.34 13.05
CA GLY A 177 23.80 -15.11 12.26
C GLY A 177 23.52 -13.84 13.07
N CYS A 178 23.56 -13.91 14.41
CA CYS A 178 23.39 -12.76 15.30
C CYS A 178 24.41 -11.65 15.00
N LYS A 179 23.93 -10.41 14.97
CA LYS A 179 24.71 -9.18 14.74
C LYS A 179 24.59 -8.23 15.92
N GLU A 180 25.67 -7.51 16.22
CA GLU A 180 25.70 -6.51 17.28
C GLU A 180 26.45 -5.25 16.83
N VAL A 181 26.08 -4.13 17.43
CA VAL A 181 26.71 -2.80 17.26
C VAL A 181 26.98 -2.19 18.64
N PRO A 182 27.99 -1.33 18.81
CA PRO A 182 28.23 -0.74 20.11
C PRO A 182 27.11 0.24 20.46
N VAL A 183 26.66 0.31 21.71
CA VAL A 183 25.56 1.21 22.13
C VAL A 183 25.87 2.69 21.85
N THR A 184 27.15 3.04 21.74
CA THR A 184 27.63 4.40 21.43
C THR A 184 27.36 4.89 20.00
N ILE A 185 26.86 4.06 19.09
CA ILE A 185 26.50 4.53 17.74
C ILE A 185 25.35 5.53 17.77
N THR A 186 25.38 6.46 16.84
CA THR A 186 24.44 7.59 16.79
C THR A 186 23.49 7.51 15.59
N ASP A 187 23.39 6.35 14.96
CA ASP A 187 22.40 6.11 13.91
C ASP A 187 20.99 6.31 14.47
N ASP A 188 20.20 7.08 13.73
CA ASP A 188 18.82 7.38 14.06
C ASP A 188 18.01 6.07 14.18
N LEU A 189 17.14 6.02 15.19
CA LEU A 189 16.30 4.87 15.49
C LEU A 189 14.85 5.29 15.75
N GLU A 190 13.94 4.33 15.62
CA GLU A 190 12.54 4.49 15.97
C GLU A 190 12.10 3.38 16.92
N ILE A 191 11.23 3.71 17.90
CA ILE A 191 10.58 2.73 18.79
C ILE A 191 9.07 2.88 18.64
N HIS A 192 8.40 1.76 18.35
CA HIS A 192 6.96 1.73 18.08
C HIS A 192 6.27 0.85 19.14
N LEU A 193 5.28 1.42 19.81
CA LEU A 193 4.27 0.71 20.59
C LEU A 193 3.06 0.49 19.70
N LEU A 194 2.62 -0.75 19.58
CA LEU A 194 1.56 -1.18 18.69
C LEU A 194 0.58 -2.11 19.41
N ILE A 195 -0.56 -2.36 18.78
CA ILE A 195 -1.44 -3.47 19.16
C ILE A 195 -0.90 -4.81 18.68
N ALA A 196 -0.94 -5.82 19.55
CA ALA A 196 -0.54 -7.18 19.22
C ALA A 196 -1.49 -7.85 18.21
N GLU A 197 -0.95 -8.77 17.41
CA GLU A 197 -1.73 -9.48 16.40
C GLU A 197 -2.95 -10.20 17.02
N ASN A 198 -4.11 -10.07 16.37
CA ASN A 198 -5.38 -10.65 16.79
C ASN A 198 -5.95 -10.12 18.12
N GLN A 199 -5.43 -9.00 18.64
CA GLN A 199 -6.00 -8.28 19.77
C GLN A 199 -6.81 -7.08 19.28
N ASN A 200 -7.73 -6.60 20.12
CA ASN A 200 -8.60 -5.45 19.85
C ASN A 200 -8.40 -4.28 20.82
N ASN A 201 -7.53 -4.45 21.82
CA ASN A 201 -7.13 -3.40 22.74
C ASN A 201 -5.76 -3.70 23.37
N ASN A 202 -5.04 -2.65 23.73
CA ASN A 202 -3.79 -2.74 24.52
C ASN A 202 -3.79 -1.81 25.74
N VAL A 203 -4.88 -1.05 25.92
CA VAL A 203 -5.21 -0.32 27.13
C VAL A 203 -6.64 -0.62 27.58
N ARG A 204 -6.90 -0.44 28.87
CA ARG A 204 -8.21 -0.61 29.50
C ARG A 204 -8.38 0.35 30.67
N PHE A 205 -9.62 0.61 31.05
CA PHE A 205 -10.00 1.40 32.22
C PHE A 205 -11.37 0.91 32.72
N ASP A 206 -11.79 1.33 33.91
CA ASP A 206 -13.13 0.98 34.38
C ASP A 206 -14.18 1.58 33.43
N GLN A 207 -15.14 0.77 32.97
CA GLN A 207 -16.15 1.26 32.05
C GLN A 207 -16.85 2.49 32.64
N LEU A 208 -16.87 3.60 31.89
CA LEU A 208 -17.56 4.81 32.34
C LEU A 208 -19.06 4.51 32.50
N PRO A 209 -19.66 4.71 33.70
CA PRO A 209 -21.06 4.38 33.94
C PRO A 209 -22.05 4.98 32.96
N ASN A 210 -21.77 6.17 32.44
CA ASN A 210 -22.60 6.85 31.44
C ASN A 210 -22.08 6.67 30.02
N GLN A 211 -20.97 5.97 29.78
CA GLN A 211 -20.42 5.70 28.43
C GLN A 211 -20.33 6.97 27.58
N GLY A 212 -19.77 8.05 28.14
CA GLY A 212 -19.66 9.35 27.47
C GLY A 212 -20.96 10.17 27.36
N ASN A 213 -22.12 9.66 27.79
CA ASN A 213 -23.41 10.38 27.71
C ASN A 213 -23.55 11.56 28.71
N SER A 214 -22.58 11.76 29.60
CA SER A 214 -22.59 12.83 30.60
C SER A 214 -21.23 13.52 30.65
N ASN A 215 -21.13 14.62 31.39
CA ASN A 215 -19.85 15.32 31.55
C ASN A 215 -18.79 14.39 32.18
N PHE A 216 -17.57 14.50 31.68
CA PHE A 216 -16.40 13.86 32.26
C PHE A 216 -15.16 14.71 32.00
N THR A 217 -14.11 14.47 32.76
CA THR A 217 -12.79 15.09 32.57
C THR A 217 -11.80 14.00 32.22
N LEU A 218 -10.98 14.25 31.20
CA LEU A 218 -9.71 13.56 30.97
C LEU A 218 -8.59 14.39 31.58
N ALA A 219 -7.70 13.73 32.31
CA ALA A 219 -6.48 14.32 32.82
C ALA A 219 -5.28 13.51 32.35
N MET A 220 -4.20 14.18 31.99
CA MET A 220 -2.92 13.56 31.75
C MET A 220 -1.83 14.34 32.47
N ASN A 221 -1.00 13.65 33.25
CA ASN A 221 0.22 14.24 33.77
C ASN A 221 1.28 14.18 32.67
N ILE A 222 1.79 15.34 32.24
CA ILE A 222 2.75 15.49 31.14
C ILE A 222 4.09 16.06 31.60
N THR A 223 4.36 16.08 32.91
CA THR A 223 5.69 16.38 33.46
C THR A 223 6.77 15.54 32.78
N ASN A 224 7.89 16.15 32.38
CA ASN A 224 9.00 15.46 31.73
C ASN A 224 8.72 14.89 30.33
N ILE A 225 7.53 15.09 29.74
CA ILE A 225 7.26 14.73 28.34
C ILE A 225 7.75 15.88 27.44
N THR A 226 8.79 15.67 26.65
CA THR A 226 9.33 16.68 25.73
C THR A 226 8.88 16.45 24.30
N ASP A 227 8.61 17.52 23.54
CA ASP A 227 8.30 17.51 22.10
C ASP A 227 7.46 16.29 21.63
N ALA A 228 6.22 16.21 22.11
CA ALA A 228 5.30 15.12 21.79
C ALA A 228 3.97 15.64 21.23
N LYS A 229 3.30 14.81 20.45
CA LYS A 229 1.93 15.04 20.00
C LYS A 229 1.01 13.95 20.53
N LEU A 230 -0.08 14.36 21.15
CA LEU A 230 -1.15 13.47 21.61
C LEU A 230 -2.34 13.59 20.66
N VAL A 231 -2.81 12.46 20.15
CA VAL A 231 -4.02 12.34 19.34
C VAL A 231 -4.97 11.39 20.06
N MET A 232 -6.12 11.89 20.52
CA MET A 232 -7.10 11.09 21.25
C MET A 232 -8.42 11.08 20.49
N THR A 233 -8.91 9.91 20.08
CA THR A 233 -10.20 9.74 19.39
C THR A 233 -11.19 9.02 20.29
N PHE A 234 -12.40 9.56 20.39
CA PHE A 234 -13.49 9.02 21.22
C PHE A 234 -14.59 8.40 20.36
N PRO A 235 -15.32 7.38 20.87
CA PRO A 235 -16.46 6.80 20.20
C PRO A 235 -17.51 7.83 19.81
N VAL A 236 -18.28 7.52 18.78
CA VAL A 236 -19.40 8.36 18.35
C VAL A 236 -20.41 8.45 19.48
N GLN A 237 -20.61 9.65 20.00
CA GLN A 237 -21.51 9.91 21.11
C GLN A 237 -22.26 11.22 20.87
N GLN A 238 -23.59 11.13 20.85
CA GLN A 238 -24.43 12.28 20.53
C GLN A 238 -24.17 13.44 21.51
N GLY A 239 -23.85 14.59 20.93
CA GLY A 239 -23.59 15.85 21.60
C GLY A 239 -22.24 15.94 22.30
N LEU A 240 -21.39 14.91 22.25
CA LEU A 240 -20.09 14.93 22.88
C LEU A 240 -19.22 16.02 22.27
N ARG A 241 -18.75 16.96 23.10
CA ARG A 241 -17.76 17.96 22.72
C ARG A 241 -16.86 18.34 23.88
N VAL A 242 -15.78 19.04 23.55
CA VAL A 242 -14.93 19.70 24.54
C VAL A 242 -15.64 20.94 25.09
N ALA A 243 -15.76 21.01 26.41
CA ALA A 243 -16.31 22.14 27.15
C ALA A 243 -15.21 23.14 27.55
N ASP A 244 -14.07 22.64 27.99
CA ASP A 244 -12.90 23.42 28.39
C ASP A 244 -11.64 22.55 28.24
N THR A 245 -10.50 23.18 28.00
CA THR A 245 -9.22 22.48 27.86
C THR A 245 -8.07 23.39 28.26
N GLY A 246 -6.99 22.81 28.79
CA GLY A 246 -5.78 23.58 29.04
C GLY A 246 -4.67 22.84 29.76
N PHE A 247 -3.50 23.47 29.72
CA PHE A 247 -2.31 23.03 30.42
C PHE A 247 -2.16 23.78 31.75
N TYR A 248 -1.86 23.05 32.82
CA TYR A 248 -1.76 23.60 34.17
C TYR A 248 -0.39 23.29 34.76
N ASP A 249 0.37 24.33 35.10
CA ASP A 249 1.65 24.28 35.78
C ASP A 249 1.45 24.49 37.28
N ASP A 250 1.78 23.48 38.09
CA ASP A 250 1.53 23.43 39.54
C ASP A 250 0.09 23.81 39.92
N GLY A 251 -0.86 23.41 39.08
CA GLY A 251 -2.30 23.69 39.24
C GLY A 251 -2.75 25.07 38.75
N VAL A 252 -1.88 25.85 38.11
CA VAL A 252 -2.20 27.15 37.53
C VAL A 252 -2.24 27.05 36.00
N LEU A 253 -3.32 27.52 35.38
CA LEU A 253 -3.47 27.53 33.93
C LEU A 253 -2.32 28.30 33.26
N ASN A 254 -1.66 27.67 32.29
CA ASN A 254 -0.62 28.28 31.46
C ASN A 254 -1.19 28.69 30.11
N GLU A 255 -1.54 29.97 29.99
CA GLU A 255 -2.11 30.57 28.77
C GLU A 255 -1.08 30.79 27.64
N ASN A 256 0.21 30.55 27.88
CA ASN A 256 1.25 30.71 26.86
C ASN A 256 1.40 29.49 25.95
N LEU A 257 0.86 28.34 26.36
CA LEU A 257 0.86 27.12 25.55
C LEU A 257 -0.35 27.12 24.62
N ALA A 258 -0.18 26.56 23.42
CA ALA A 258 -1.29 26.36 22.52
C ALA A 258 -2.30 25.41 23.17
N ALA A 259 -3.57 25.80 23.23
CA ALA A 259 -4.60 24.90 23.75
C ALA A 259 -4.79 23.71 22.80
N PRO A 260 -5.13 22.52 23.32
CA PRO A 260 -5.55 21.39 22.50
C PRO A 260 -6.69 21.77 21.54
N VAL A 261 -6.64 21.21 20.35
CA VAL A 261 -7.65 21.41 19.31
C VAL A 261 -8.58 20.20 19.29
N SER A 262 -9.88 20.45 19.18
CA SER A 262 -10.88 19.40 18.95
C SER A 262 -11.41 19.47 17.53
N GLU A 263 -11.56 18.31 16.88
CA GLU A 263 -12.16 18.17 15.56
C GLU A 263 -13.14 17.00 15.55
N PHE A 264 -14.20 17.11 14.75
CA PHE A 264 -15.07 15.99 14.46
C PHE A 264 -14.60 15.31 13.18
N LEU A 265 -14.37 14.01 13.26
CA LEU A 265 -14.03 13.18 12.12
C LEU A 265 -15.27 12.92 11.26
N PRO A 266 -15.11 12.64 9.96
CA PRO A 266 -16.25 12.36 9.07
C PRO A 266 -17.09 11.14 9.48
N ASP A 267 -16.51 10.18 10.21
CA ASP A 267 -17.25 9.05 10.79
C ASP A 267 -18.10 9.43 12.02
N GLY A 268 -18.02 10.69 12.48
CA GLY A 268 -18.73 11.24 13.63
C GLY A 268 -17.98 11.14 14.96
N ARG A 269 -16.76 10.57 14.98
CA ARG A 269 -15.94 10.51 16.20
C ARG A 269 -15.36 11.88 16.54
N LEU A 270 -15.16 12.13 17.83
CA LEU A 270 -14.48 13.34 18.31
C LEU A 270 -12.99 13.06 18.49
N ARG A 271 -12.14 13.82 17.82
CA ARG A 271 -10.68 13.76 17.97
C ARG A 271 -10.14 15.01 18.64
N ILE A 272 -9.19 14.83 19.54
CA ILE A 272 -8.45 15.90 20.21
C ILE A 272 -6.98 15.75 19.86
N VAL A 273 -6.37 16.85 19.45
CA VAL A 273 -4.95 16.94 19.15
C VAL A 273 -4.31 17.95 20.10
N ALA A 274 -3.29 17.51 20.84
CA ALA A 274 -2.54 18.34 21.76
C ALA A 274 -1.05 18.24 21.48
N ASP A 275 -0.41 19.38 21.17
CA ASP A 275 1.05 19.46 21.18
C ASP A 275 1.52 19.66 22.62
N VAL A 276 2.40 18.76 23.07
CA VAL A 276 2.90 18.68 24.43
C VAL A 276 4.39 18.92 24.44
N ASP A 277 4.81 19.89 25.24
CA ASP A 277 6.22 20.13 25.49
C ASP A 277 6.42 20.48 26.96
N TYR A 278 7.43 19.88 27.58
CA TYR A 278 7.83 20.16 28.95
C TYR A 278 9.26 20.72 28.97
N PRO A 279 9.47 21.94 29.49
CA PRO A 279 10.81 22.48 29.63
C PRO A 279 11.54 21.73 30.76
N ILE A 280 12.44 20.79 30.44
CA ILE A 280 13.18 19.97 31.41
C ILE A 280 13.81 20.79 32.54
N GLY A 281 14.32 22.00 32.24
CA GLY A 281 14.90 22.91 33.23
C GLY A 281 13.93 23.45 34.30
N SER A 282 12.62 23.21 34.13
CA SER A 282 11.57 23.57 35.08
C SER A 282 11.22 22.45 36.06
N TYR A 283 11.84 21.28 35.95
CA TYR A 283 11.69 20.21 36.93
C TYR A 283 12.06 20.70 38.34
N PRO A 284 11.27 20.42 39.40
CA PRO A 284 10.17 19.44 39.51
C PRO A 284 8.75 20.02 39.35
N MET A 285 8.56 21.11 38.58
CA MET A 285 7.22 21.65 38.30
C MET A 285 6.31 20.57 37.71
N VAL A 286 5.09 20.44 38.23
CA VAL A 286 4.11 19.48 37.70
C VAL A 286 3.32 20.14 36.58
N ARG A 287 3.25 19.49 35.41
CA ARG A 287 2.42 19.93 34.29
C ARG A 287 1.33 18.90 34.03
N ASN A 288 0.08 19.34 33.99
CA ASN A 288 -1.07 18.51 33.65
C ASN A 288 -1.84 19.08 32.46
N LEU A 289 -2.28 18.20 31.57
CA LEU A 289 -3.32 18.47 30.59
C LEU A 289 -4.68 18.10 31.21
N PHE A 290 -5.66 18.99 31.11
CA PHE A 290 -7.06 18.67 31.40
C PHE A 290 -7.92 18.95 30.17
N VAL A 291 -8.82 18.02 29.86
CA VAL A 291 -9.87 18.20 28.86
C VAL A 291 -11.21 17.86 29.51
N ASP A 292 -12.09 18.85 29.60
CA ASP A 292 -13.44 18.66 30.10
C ASP A 292 -14.39 18.45 28.93
N PHE A 293 -15.24 17.44 29.05
CA PHE A 293 -16.23 17.07 28.04
C PHE A 293 -17.64 17.37 28.53
N THR A 294 -18.53 17.65 27.58
CA THR A 294 -19.96 17.79 27.84
C THR A 294 -20.79 17.25 26.69
N THR A 295 -22.01 16.83 27.00
CA THR A 295 -23.06 16.50 26.02
C THR A 295 -24.15 17.58 25.96
N MET A 296 -24.04 18.65 26.76
CA MET A 296 -24.99 19.76 26.72
C MET A 296 -24.88 20.47 25.37
N ALA A 297 -25.98 20.69 24.65
CA ALA A 297 -25.97 21.44 23.38
C ALA A 297 -25.31 22.83 23.54
N PRO A 298 -24.63 23.34 22.50
CA PRO A 298 -24.03 24.68 22.56
C PRO A 298 -25.15 25.73 22.59
N PHE A 299 -24.83 26.94 23.06
CA PHE A 299 -25.83 28.03 23.11
C PHE A 299 -26.41 28.37 21.74
N THR A 300 -25.61 28.16 20.70
CA THR A 300 -26.00 28.18 19.29
C THR A 300 -25.46 26.91 18.67
N ASN A 301 -26.36 26.09 18.12
CA ASN A 301 -25.99 25.00 17.22
C ASN A 301 -26.59 25.38 15.87
N ASP A 302 -25.75 25.80 14.95
CA ASP A 302 -26.20 26.05 13.58
C ASP A 302 -26.43 24.69 12.92
N ALA A 303 -27.56 24.56 12.22
CA ALA A 303 -27.85 23.30 11.55
C ALA A 303 -26.93 23.13 10.33
N PRO A 304 -26.51 21.89 10.02
CA PRO A 304 -25.67 21.62 8.87
C PRO A 304 -26.30 22.14 7.57
N VAL A 305 -25.49 22.58 6.62
CA VAL A 305 -25.96 23.12 5.33
C VAL A 305 -25.29 22.39 4.17
N TRP A 306 -26.08 21.95 3.19
CA TRP A 306 -25.53 21.40 1.95
C TRP A 306 -24.64 22.42 1.23
N SER A 307 -23.44 21.98 0.85
CA SER A 307 -22.52 22.79 0.06
C SER A 307 -22.90 22.79 -1.43
N SER A 308 -22.20 23.61 -2.22
CA SER A 308 -22.31 23.57 -3.69
C SER A 308 -21.64 22.36 -4.34
N LEU A 309 -20.83 21.60 -3.59
CA LEU A 309 -20.18 20.37 -4.06
C LEU A 309 -21.01 19.12 -3.77
N ALA A 310 -22.06 19.25 -2.96
CA ALA A 310 -22.97 18.18 -2.63
C ALA A 310 -23.78 17.73 -3.86
N PRO A 311 -23.94 16.41 -4.10
CA PRO A 311 -24.75 15.89 -5.20
C PRO A 311 -26.19 16.40 -5.11
N GLU A 312 -26.76 16.85 -6.23
CA GLU A 312 -28.13 17.38 -6.30
C GLU A 312 -29.19 16.34 -5.84
N ASP A 313 -30.35 16.81 -5.38
CA ASP A 313 -31.49 15.92 -5.07
C ASP A 313 -31.85 15.05 -6.29
N GLY A 314 -32.03 13.75 -6.08
CA GLY A 314 -32.28 12.78 -7.15
C GLY A 314 -31.03 12.15 -7.76
N THR A 315 -29.82 12.55 -7.34
CA THR A 315 -28.57 11.97 -7.88
C THR A 315 -28.49 10.46 -7.64
N ILE A 316 -27.99 9.75 -8.65
CA ILE A 316 -27.67 8.32 -8.57
C ILE A 316 -26.26 8.16 -8.00
N ILE A 317 -26.15 7.45 -6.88
CA ILE A 317 -24.89 7.06 -6.25
C ILE A 317 -24.61 5.61 -6.68
N PRO A 318 -23.64 5.39 -7.59
CA PRO A 318 -23.39 4.07 -8.14
C PRO A 318 -22.75 3.14 -7.10
N VAL A 319 -23.22 1.88 -7.06
CA VAL A 319 -22.57 0.79 -6.32
C VAL A 319 -22.17 -0.33 -7.28
N GLY A 320 -21.07 -1.02 -7.03
CA GLY A 320 -20.60 -2.19 -7.77
C GLY A 320 -21.24 -3.52 -7.37
N THR A 321 -21.83 -3.60 -6.17
CA THR A 321 -22.44 -4.81 -5.61
C THR A 321 -23.95 -4.69 -5.47
N THR A 322 -24.62 -5.84 -5.39
CA THR A 322 -26.04 -5.96 -5.02
C THR A 322 -26.24 -6.54 -3.62
N SER A 323 -25.17 -6.95 -2.95
CA SER A 323 -25.22 -7.43 -1.57
C SER A 323 -23.92 -7.13 -0.84
N GLY A 324 -24.02 -6.71 0.41
CA GLY A 324 -22.87 -6.42 1.25
C GLY A 324 -22.39 -4.98 1.11
N GLU A 325 -21.34 -4.67 1.86
CA GLU A 325 -20.79 -3.32 1.94
C GLU A 325 -19.73 -3.05 0.88
N MET A 326 -19.69 -1.81 0.38
CA MET A 326 -18.61 -1.32 -0.46
C MET A 326 -18.44 0.20 -0.35
N LEU A 327 -17.28 0.69 -0.76
CA LEU A 327 -17.03 2.11 -0.96
C LEU A 327 -17.79 2.59 -2.21
N ALA A 328 -18.74 3.51 -2.03
CA ALA A 328 -19.52 4.12 -3.10
C ALA A 328 -18.95 5.47 -3.57
N HIS A 329 -18.27 6.20 -2.67
CA HIS A 329 -17.54 7.42 -3.00
C HIS A 329 -16.36 7.60 -2.05
N ASP A 330 -15.25 8.12 -2.54
CA ASP A 330 -13.98 8.27 -1.84
C ASP A 330 -13.92 9.49 -0.92
N GLU A 331 -14.60 10.59 -1.26
CA GLU A 331 -14.57 11.81 -0.44
C GLU A 331 -15.92 12.55 -0.42
N ALA A 332 -16.71 12.32 0.62
CA ALA A 332 -17.97 13.02 0.87
C ALA A 332 -17.84 14.23 1.81
N SER A 333 -16.64 14.49 2.35
CA SER A 333 -16.36 15.50 3.41
C SER A 333 -16.91 16.89 3.08
N MET A 334 -16.86 17.26 1.81
CA MET A 334 -17.25 18.58 1.32
C MET A 334 -18.74 18.70 0.99
N TRP A 335 -19.56 17.66 1.15
CA TRP A 335 -20.98 17.73 0.78
C TRP A 335 -21.79 18.60 1.76
N VAL A 336 -21.41 18.67 3.02
CA VAL A 336 -22.10 19.49 4.01
C VAL A 336 -21.08 20.37 4.73
N VAL A 337 -21.49 21.59 5.02
CA VAL A 337 -20.72 22.54 5.82
C VAL A 337 -21.38 22.62 7.17
N ASP A 338 -20.60 22.33 8.21
CA ASP A 338 -21.00 22.43 9.60
C ASP A 338 -19.79 22.68 10.50
N GLU A 339 -19.97 23.42 11.59
CA GLU A 339 -18.90 23.71 12.57
C GLU A 339 -18.73 22.61 13.62
N SER A 340 -19.73 21.74 13.76
CA SER A 340 -19.81 20.65 14.76
C SER A 340 -19.58 19.27 14.14
N GLY A 341 -19.04 19.23 12.92
CA GLY A 341 -18.91 18.00 12.12
C GLY A 341 -20.27 17.42 11.73
N TRP A 342 -20.26 16.46 10.82
CA TRP A 342 -21.51 15.88 10.32
C TRP A 342 -21.29 14.48 9.78
N ASN A 343 -22.35 13.68 9.76
CA ASN A 343 -22.41 12.46 8.98
C ASN A 343 -23.61 12.42 8.03
N LEU A 344 -23.45 11.71 6.90
CA LEU A 344 -24.57 11.46 6.01
C LEU A 344 -25.44 10.36 6.61
N GLN A 345 -26.67 10.67 6.96
CA GLN A 345 -27.65 9.67 7.39
C GLN A 345 -28.75 9.55 6.35
N CYS A 346 -29.02 8.32 5.92
CA CYS A 346 -30.04 8.02 4.94
C CYS A 346 -31.08 7.06 5.53
N THR A 347 -32.36 7.40 5.38
CA THR A 347 -33.48 6.49 5.65
C THR A 347 -33.91 5.85 4.34
N PHE A 348 -33.82 4.52 4.26
CA PHE A 348 -34.19 3.75 3.07
C PHE A 348 -35.64 3.26 3.15
N ASN A 349 -36.30 3.26 1.99
CA ASN A 349 -37.63 2.65 1.86
C ASN A 349 -37.57 1.12 1.91
N ASP A 350 -36.48 0.56 1.39
CA ASP A 350 -36.21 -0.87 1.35
C ASP A 350 -35.33 -1.26 2.55
N GLY A 351 -35.72 -2.32 3.26
CA GLY A 351 -34.91 -2.84 4.38
C GLY A 351 -33.59 -3.42 3.91
N GLY A 352 -32.57 -3.43 4.78
CA GLY A 352 -31.25 -4.01 4.49
C GLY A 352 -30.23 -3.05 3.90
N TRP A 353 -30.67 -1.87 3.43
CA TRP A 353 -29.78 -0.81 2.97
C TRP A 353 -29.35 0.12 4.10
N SER A 354 -28.08 0.49 4.12
CA SER A 354 -27.54 1.49 5.04
C SER A 354 -26.35 2.23 4.43
N VAL A 355 -26.07 3.41 4.95
CA VAL A 355 -24.85 4.18 4.64
C VAL A 355 -24.05 4.40 5.92
N ARG A 356 -22.74 4.53 5.77
CA ARG A 356 -21.85 5.06 6.80
C ARG A 356 -20.69 5.81 6.14
N MET A 357 -20.00 6.64 6.89
CA MET A 357 -18.75 7.25 6.45
C MET A 357 -17.60 6.70 7.29
N ASP A 358 -16.40 6.64 6.70
CA ASP A 358 -15.16 6.35 7.44
C ASP A 358 -14.44 7.65 7.84
N GLU A 359 -13.28 7.53 8.49
CA GLU A 359 -12.48 8.67 8.93
C GLU A 359 -11.91 9.54 7.79
N ASN A 360 -11.88 9.01 6.56
CA ASN A 360 -11.45 9.74 5.37
C ASN A 360 -12.63 10.38 4.62
N ALA A 361 -13.83 10.32 5.19
CA ALA A 361 -15.09 10.69 4.55
C ALA A 361 -15.44 9.84 3.32
N GLY A 362 -14.91 8.62 3.23
CA GLY A 362 -15.35 7.62 2.27
C GLY A 362 -16.77 7.18 2.60
N LEU A 363 -17.67 7.31 1.63
CA LEU A 363 -19.07 6.88 1.77
C LEU A 363 -19.18 5.38 1.48
N TYR A 364 -19.49 4.60 2.49
CA TYR A 364 -19.79 3.17 2.35
C TYR A 364 -21.29 2.95 2.28
N VAL A 365 -21.68 2.03 1.41
CA VAL A 365 -23.07 1.61 1.23
C VAL A 365 -23.14 0.11 1.43
N THR A 366 -23.99 -0.32 2.35
CA THR A 366 -24.41 -1.72 2.43
C THR A 366 -25.61 -1.90 1.52
N ALA A 367 -25.40 -2.66 0.43
CA ALA A 367 -26.46 -2.98 -0.53
C ALA A 367 -27.20 -4.26 -0.10
N ASP A 368 -28.51 -4.28 -0.32
CA ASP A 368 -29.37 -5.46 -0.20
C ASP A 368 -30.39 -5.48 -1.35
N GLY A 369 -29.89 -5.62 -2.57
CA GLY A 369 -30.68 -5.63 -3.81
C GLY A 369 -30.03 -4.87 -4.96
N SER A 370 -30.78 -4.67 -6.04
CA SER A 370 -30.28 -3.98 -7.24
C SER A 370 -30.15 -2.46 -7.06
N SER A 371 -31.07 -1.86 -6.31
CA SER A 371 -31.12 -0.42 -6.03
C SER A 371 -32.08 -0.12 -4.89
N ALA A 372 -31.85 0.98 -4.17
CA ALA A 372 -32.80 1.56 -3.22
C ALA A 372 -32.74 3.09 -3.25
N VAL A 373 -33.83 3.73 -2.87
CA VAL A 373 -33.88 5.19 -2.66
C VAL A 373 -33.72 5.47 -1.17
N GLY A 374 -32.70 6.26 -0.83
CA GLY A 374 -32.45 6.74 0.52
C GLY A 374 -32.77 8.23 0.62
N GLN A 375 -33.60 8.63 1.58
CA GLN A 375 -33.79 10.03 1.95
C GLN A 375 -32.69 10.41 2.94
N CYS A 376 -31.80 11.32 2.54
CA CYS A 376 -30.57 11.63 3.24
C CYS A 376 -30.54 13.06 3.78
N ALA A 377 -29.92 13.23 4.93
CA ALA A 377 -29.54 14.52 5.50
C ALA A 377 -28.10 14.48 6.00
N GLY A 378 -27.44 15.63 5.99
CA GLY A 378 -26.29 15.83 6.88
C GLY A 378 -26.81 15.99 8.29
N VAL A 379 -26.30 15.18 9.22
CA VAL A 379 -26.68 15.22 10.63
C VAL A 379 -25.44 15.56 11.43
N ASP A 380 -25.50 16.64 12.20
CA ASP A 380 -24.39 17.04 13.05
C ASP A 380 -24.27 16.17 14.31
N ALA A 381 -23.20 16.38 15.08
CA ALA A 381 -22.98 15.67 16.34
C ALA A 381 -24.12 15.87 17.37
N PHE A 382 -24.91 16.95 17.26
CA PHE A 382 -26.02 17.28 18.16
C PHE A 382 -27.39 16.77 17.66
N GLY A 383 -27.43 16.15 16.49
CA GLY A 383 -28.64 15.65 15.85
C GLY A 383 -29.46 16.74 15.15
N ALA A 384 -28.90 17.93 14.91
CA ALA A 384 -29.52 18.85 13.96
C ALA A 384 -29.22 18.36 12.54
N GLU A 385 -30.21 18.55 11.67
CA GLU A 385 -30.17 18.03 10.31
C GLU A 385 -30.19 19.18 9.31
N THR A 386 -29.68 18.92 8.11
CA THR A 386 -29.83 19.82 6.98
C THR A 386 -31.31 20.15 6.78
N ALA A 387 -31.63 21.43 6.59
CA ALA A 387 -33.01 21.91 6.48
C ALA A 387 -33.82 21.23 5.35
N GLU A 388 -33.13 20.77 4.30
CA GLU A 388 -33.69 20.00 3.20
C GLU A 388 -33.08 18.59 3.19
N HIS A 389 -33.93 17.56 3.12
CA HIS A 389 -33.48 16.19 2.87
C HIS A 389 -33.38 15.94 1.36
N ARG A 390 -32.31 15.30 0.92
CA ARG A 390 -32.08 14.91 -0.49
C ARG A 390 -32.33 13.42 -0.66
N ASN A 391 -33.09 13.03 -1.66
CA ASN A 391 -33.28 11.64 -2.06
C ASN A 391 -32.18 11.22 -3.02
N TYR A 392 -31.37 10.25 -2.62
CA TYR A 392 -30.38 9.64 -3.50
C TYR A 392 -30.83 8.24 -3.91
N THR A 393 -30.53 7.87 -5.15
CA THR A 393 -30.75 6.50 -5.63
C THR A 393 -29.44 5.75 -5.59
N PHE A 394 -29.33 4.78 -4.69
CA PHE A 394 -28.17 3.91 -4.60
C PHE A 394 -28.44 2.67 -5.44
N GLY A 395 -27.50 2.24 -6.26
CA GLY A 395 -27.74 1.02 -7.03
C GLY A 395 -26.65 0.64 -8.01
N LYS A 396 -26.73 -0.59 -8.48
CA LYS A 396 -25.77 -1.12 -9.45
C LYS A 396 -26.04 -0.52 -10.82
N VAL A 397 -25.03 0.12 -11.41
CA VAL A 397 -25.14 0.81 -12.71
C VAL A 397 -24.54 0.01 -13.86
N LEU A 398 -23.54 -0.83 -13.56
CA LEU A 398 -22.76 -1.57 -14.55
C LEU A 398 -22.61 -3.03 -14.13
N THR A 399 -22.86 -3.94 -15.07
CA THR A 399 -22.49 -5.36 -14.94
C THR A 399 -21.55 -5.72 -16.08
N VAL A 400 -20.49 -6.44 -15.76
CA VAL A 400 -19.47 -6.85 -16.72
C VAL A 400 -19.46 -8.36 -16.78
N VAL A 401 -19.57 -8.89 -17.99
CA VAL A 401 -19.37 -10.29 -18.28
C VAL A 401 -18.22 -10.37 -19.27
N TYR A 402 -17.22 -11.17 -18.97
CA TYR A 402 -16.24 -11.58 -19.97
C TYR A 402 -16.51 -13.06 -20.30
N PRO A 403 -16.32 -13.49 -21.56
CA PRO A 403 -16.84 -14.77 -22.06
C PRO A 403 -16.23 -16.03 -21.41
N MET A 404 -15.37 -15.92 -20.40
CA MET A 404 -14.80 -17.05 -19.65
C MET A 404 -14.74 -16.83 -18.13
N ALA A 405 -15.70 -16.09 -17.57
CA ALA A 405 -15.76 -15.86 -16.12
C ALA A 405 -15.78 -17.16 -15.30
N GLY A 406 -14.80 -17.30 -14.39
CA GLY A 406 -14.70 -18.42 -13.43
C GLY A 406 -13.63 -19.48 -13.70
N LEU A 407 -12.72 -19.26 -14.66
CA LEU A 407 -11.51 -20.08 -14.83
C LEU A 407 -10.28 -19.27 -14.39
N PRO A 408 -9.53 -19.67 -13.35
CA PRO A 408 -8.33 -18.96 -12.93
C PRO A 408 -7.20 -19.11 -13.97
N GLY A 409 -6.40 -18.05 -14.14
CA GLY A 409 -5.21 -18.08 -14.99
C GLY A 409 -5.51 -18.05 -16.49
N LEU A 410 -6.55 -17.33 -16.90
CA LEU A 410 -6.86 -17.15 -18.32
C LEU A 410 -5.82 -16.26 -18.98
N THR A 411 -5.09 -16.85 -19.91
CA THR A 411 -4.01 -16.19 -20.62
C THR A 411 -4.50 -15.61 -21.95
N PHE A 412 -4.30 -14.32 -22.16
CA PHE A 412 -4.67 -13.59 -23.38
C PHE A 412 -3.42 -13.23 -24.19
N GLY A 413 -3.59 -13.03 -25.50
CA GLY A 413 -2.56 -12.39 -26.32
C GLY A 413 -2.57 -10.88 -26.09
N ASP A 414 -2.94 -10.11 -27.12
CA ASP A 414 -2.90 -8.64 -27.07
C ASP A 414 -4.25 -7.96 -26.81
N GLU A 415 -5.34 -8.73 -26.65
CA GLU A 415 -6.68 -8.16 -26.43
C GLU A 415 -7.53 -8.99 -25.45
N ILE A 416 -8.38 -8.30 -24.68
CA ILE A 416 -9.41 -8.88 -23.81
C ILE A 416 -10.79 -8.49 -24.35
N GLY A 417 -11.61 -9.49 -24.71
CA GLY A 417 -13.02 -9.28 -25.04
C GLY A 417 -13.87 -9.11 -23.79
N VAL A 418 -14.63 -8.02 -23.71
CA VAL A 418 -15.48 -7.66 -22.57
C VAL A 418 -16.88 -7.34 -23.06
N VAL A 419 -17.89 -7.85 -22.35
CA VAL A 419 -19.30 -7.55 -22.59
C VAL A 419 -19.85 -6.75 -21.42
N TRP A 420 -20.32 -5.54 -21.72
CA TRP A 420 -20.87 -4.60 -20.74
C TRP A 420 -22.39 -4.62 -20.79
N TYR A 421 -23.00 -4.50 -19.61
CA TYR A 421 -24.44 -4.34 -19.44
C TYR A 421 -24.70 -3.12 -18.55
N ALA A 422 -25.29 -2.08 -19.13
CA ALA A 422 -25.90 -1.02 -18.34
C ALA A 422 -27.15 -1.56 -17.65
N THR A 423 -27.36 -1.21 -16.38
CA THR A 423 -28.61 -1.53 -15.70
C THR A 423 -29.70 -0.51 -16.06
N ASN A 424 -30.95 -0.82 -15.71
CA ASN A 424 -32.08 0.10 -15.94
C ASN A 424 -32.08 1.33 -15.00
N LEU A 425 -31.02 1.52 -14.20
CA LEU A 425 -30.91 2.67 -13.30
C LEU A 425 -30.60 3.96 -14.06
N VAL A 426 -29.92 3.83 -15.19
CA VAL A 426 -29.54 4.93 -16.09
C VAL A 426 -30.04 4.64 -17.50
N THR A 427 -30.37 5.69 -18.25
CA THR A 427 -30.86 5.56 -19.63
C THR A 427 -29.73 5.37 -20.64
N SER A 428 -28.59 5.99 -20.39
CA SER A 428 -27.38 5.93 -21.21
C SER A 428 -26.17 6.02 -20.29
N LEU A 429 -25.27 5.04 -20.37
CA LEU A 429 -24.07 4.97 -19.55
C LEU A 429 -22.83 5.04 -20.43
N THR A 430 -21.98 6.03 -20.22
CA THR A 430 -20.68 6.10 -20.92
C THR A 430 -19.64 5.40 -20.08
N VAL A 431 -19.01 4.35 -20.62
CA VAL A 431 -17.95 3.60 -19.94
C VAL A 431 -16.63 3.86 -20.66
N THR A 432 -15.61 4.27 -19.91
CA THR A 432 -14.22 4.32 -20.36
C THR A 432 -13.43 3.27 -19.59
N ALA A 433 -12.91 2.26 -20.28
CA ALA A 433 -12.21 1.15 -19.67
C ALA A 433 -10.85 0.89 -20.33
N HIS A 434 -9.93 0.33 -19.57
CA HIS A 434 -8.61 -0.08 -20.02
C HIS A 434 -8.12 -1.30 -19.23
N ALA A 435 -7.14 -2.00 -19.79
CA ALA A 435 -6.37 -2.97 -19.04
C ALA A 435 -5.31 -2.26 -18.18
N HIS A 436 -5.09 -2.73 -16.96
CA HIS A 436 -4.29 -2.05 -15.96
C HIS A 436 -3.34 -3.02 -15.24
N GLN A 437 -2.11 -2.57 -15.02
CA GLN A 437 -1.09 -3.18 -14.18
C GLN A 437 -0.58 -2.13 -13.18
N PRO A 438 0.08 -2.52 -12.07
CA PRO A 438 0.54 -1.58 -11.05
C PRO A 438 1.39 -0.42 -11.59
N THR A 439 2.15 -0.65 -12.66
CA THR A 439 3.08 0.34 -13.23
C THR A 439 2.77 0.75 -14.67
N LYS A 440 1.82 0.07 -15.34
CA LYS A 440 1.53 0.27 -16.77
C LYS A 440 0.03 0.27 -17.01
N VAL A 441 -0.42 1.16 -17.90
CA VAL A 441 -1.83 1.31 -18.27
C VAL A 441 -1.96 1.10 -19.77
N GLY A 442 -2.85 0.20 -20.15
CA GLY A 442 -3.16 -0.07 -21.56
C GLY A 442 -4.01 1.03 -22.18
N PRO A 443 -4.19 1.02 -23.51
CA PRO A 443 -5.04 1.99 -24.19
C PRO A 443 -6.49 1.94 -23.71
N SER A 444 -7.08 3.12 -23.46
CA SER A 444 -8.49 3.24 -23.05
C SER A 444 -9.46 3.17 -24.22
N VAL A 445 -10.58 2.49 -24.01
CA VAL A 445 -11.72 2.44 -24.92
C VAL A 445 -12.92 3.08 -24.23
N THR A 446 -13.56 4.03 -24.92
CA THR A 446 -14.81 4.65 -24.47
C THR A 446 -15.98 4.16 -25.31
N GLN A 447 -17.07 3.76 -24.66
CA GLN A 447 -18.32 3.35 -25.29
C GLN A 447 -19.53 3.95 -24.58
N VAL A 448 -20.60 4.14 -25.34
CA VAL A 448 -21.93 4.47 -24.80
C VAL A 448 -22.75 3.19 -24.77
N LEU A 449 -23.28 2.85 -23.61
CA LEU A 449 -24.06 1.66 -23.35
C LEU A 449 -25.54 2.02 -23.27
N GLU A 450 -26.32 1.53 -24.24
CA GLU A 450 -27.79 1.55 -24.24
C GLU A 450 -28.37 0.14 -23.99
N GLY A 451 -27.52 -0.83 -23.69
CA GLY A 451 -27.84 -2.24 -23.55
C GLY A 451 -26.58 -3.10 -23.43
N GLN A 452 -26.57 -4.25 -24.11
CA GLN A 452 -25.39 -5.11 -24.19
C GLN A 452 -24.42 -4.60 -25.27
N THR A 453 -23.18 -4.29 -24.88
CA THR A 453 -22.13 -3.87 -25.81
C THR A 453 -20.88 -4.72 -25.60
N GLU A 454 -20.28 -5.21 -26.69
CA GLU A 454 -19.02 -5.94 -26.66
C GLU A 454 -17.87 -5.02 -27.11
N THR A 455 -16.73 -5.11 -26.43
CA THR A 455 -15.53 -4.34 -26.73
C THR A 455 -14.28 -5.18 -26.54
N ASN A 456 -13.24 -4.89 -27.31
CA ASN A 456 -11.91 -5.40 -27.05
C ASN A 456 -11.08 -4.33 -26.35
N LEU A 457 -10.50 -4.68 -25.20
CA LEU A 457 -9.50 -3.87 -24.52
C LEU A 457 -8.12 -4.32 -24.99
N SER A 458 -7.32 -3.38 -25.49
CA SER A 458 -5.95 -3.67 -25.92
C SER A 458 -5.01 -3.82 -24.71
N LEU A 459 -4.13 -4.80 -24.80
CA LEU A 459 -3.04 -5.06 -23.87
C LEU A 459 -1.69 -4.52 -24.38
N ALA A 460 -1.70 -3.75 -25.47
CA ALA A 460 -0.50 -3.16 -26.04
C ALA A 460 0.22 -2.27 -25.00
N GLY A 461 1.54 -2.42 -24.88
CA GLY A 461 2.36 -1.67 -23.94
C GLY A 461 2.31 -2.14 -22.48
N LEU A 462 1.48 -3.15 -22.15
CA LEU A 462 1.54 -3.85 -20.86
C LEU A 462 2.61 -4.94 -20.88
N SER A 463 3.18 -5.27 -19.73
CA SER A 463 4.11 -6.40 -19.60
C SER A 463 3.35 -7.73 -19.48
N PRO A 464 3.98 -8.87 -19.81
CA PRO A 464 3.43 -10.19 -19.51
C PRO A 464 3.15 -10.33 -18.00
N GLY A 465 2.10 -11.07 -17.65
CA GLY A 465 1.70 -11.27 -16.24
C GLY A 465 0.29 -10.80 -15.91
N ALA A 466 -0.01 -10.64 -14.63
CA ALA A 466 -1.35 -10.32 -14.13
C ALA A 466 -1.84 -8.96 -14.66
N VAL A 467 -3.13 -8.90 -15.01
CA VAL A 467 -3.79 -7.70 -15.52
C VAL A 467 -5.20 -7.61 -14.92
N VAL A 468 -5.60 -6.41 -14.51
CA VAL A 468 -6.97 -6.10 -14.10
C VAL A 468 -7.64 -5.19 -15.11
N ILE A 469 -8.98 -5.11 -15.09
CA ILE A 469 -9.73 -4.15 -15.91
C ILE A 469 -10.13 -2.97 -15.02
N SER A 470 -9.72 -1.77 -15.40
CA SER A 470 -10.05 -0.55 -14.65
C SER A 470 -10.75 0.46 -15.55
N GLY A 471 -11.55 1.34 -14.96
CA GLY A 471 -12.26 2.33 -15.73
C GLY A 471 -13.18 3.23 -14.92
N THR A 472 -13.87 4.08 -15.66
CA THR A 472 -14.87 5.02 -15.14
C THR A 472 -16.17 4.87 -15.93
N ALA A 473 -17.31 4.95 -15.26
CA ALA A 473 -18.62 4.99 -15.88
C ALA A 473 -19.36 6.26 -15.46
N THR A 474 -19.92 6.97 -16.44
CA THR A 474 -20.57 8.27 -16.23
C THR A 474 -21.94 8.31 -16.91
N ALA A 475 -22.89 9.01 -16.29
CA ALA A 475 -24.25 9.19 -16.80
C ALA A 475 -24.81 10.53 -16.28
N GLU A 476 -25.82 11.07 -16.97
CA GLU A 476 -26.51 12.27 -16.52
C GLU A 476 -27.22 12.02 -15.18
N GLY A 477 -27.00 12.91 -14.20
CA GLY A 477 -27.58 12.78 -12.85
C GLY A 477 -26.98 11.67 -12.00
N MET A 478 -25.77 11.18 -12.34
CA MET A 478 -25.06 10.14 -11.60
C MET A 478 -23.68 10.65 -11.18
N LEU A 479 -23.19 10.24 -10.00
CA LEU A 479 -21.77 10.40 -9.67
C LEU A 479 -20.91 9.49 -10.54
N ASP A 480 -19.67 9.90 -10.80
CA ASP A 480 -18.73 9.08 -11.57
C ASP A 480 -18.45 7.78 -10.83
N TYR A 481 -18.63 6.64 -11.52
CA TYR A 481 -18.38 5.32 -10.97
C TYR A 481 -17.00 4.83 -11.40
N ASN A 482 -16.02 4.90 -10.51
CA ASN A 482 -14.71 4.31 -10.72
C ASN A 482 -14.73 2.82 -10.34
N PHE A 483 -14.22 1.95 -11.21
CA PHE A 483 -14.21 0.51 -10.97
C PHE A 483 -12.85 -0.11 -11.28
N VAL A 484 -12.52 -1.13 -10.49
CA VAL A 484 -11.42 -2.06 -10.74
C VAL A 484 -11.99 -3.47 -10.65
N LEU A 485 -11.81 -4.26 -11.69
CA LEU A 485 -12.33 -5.61 -11.82
C LEU A 485 -11.13 -6.56 -11.92
N ASP A 486 -10.91 -7.29 -10.84
CA ASP A 486 -9.94 -8.37 -10.80
C ASP A 486 -10.63 -9.70 -11.12
N TYR A 487 -10.13 -10.34 -12.16
CA TYR A 487 -10.66 -11.57 -12.73
C TYR A 487 -9.55 -12.61 -12.95
N ASP A 488 -8.39 -12.45 -12.30
CA ASP A 488 -7.22 -13.32 -12.46
C ASP A 488 -6.75 -13.45 -13.93
N LEU A 489 -6.79 -12.35 -14.69
CA LEU A 489 -6.41 -12.32 -16.10
C LEU A 489 -4.89 -12.22 -16.23
N VAL A 490 -4.32 -12.92 -17.21
CA VAL A 490 -2.87 -12.93 -17.46
C VAL A 490 -2.58 -12.57 -18.92
N LYS A 491 -1.75 -11.56 -19.15
CA LYS A 491 -1.18 -11.28 -20.48
C LYS A 491 -0.05 -12.28 -20.77
N ARG A 492 -0.08 -12.92 -21.95
CA ARG A 492 1.04 -13.72 -22.46
C ARG A 492 2.10 -12.81 -23.04
N ASN A 493 3.34 -13.29 -22.96
CA ASN A 493 4.44 -12.73 -23.70
C ASN A 493 4.20 -12.80 -25.22
N THR A 494 4.36 -11.67 -25.89
CA THR A 494 4.31 -11.52 -27.34
C THR A 494 5.74 -11.40 -27.87
N LEU A 495 6.15 -12.38 -28.68
CA LEU A 495 7.54 -12.52 -29.17
C LEU A 495 8.09 -11.22 -29.80
N PRO A 496 9.39 -10.92 -29.61
CA PRO A 496 10.03 -9.75 -30.17
C PRO A 496 10.13 -9.88 -31.69
N THR A 497 10.22 -8.75 -32.37
CA THR A 497 10.38 -8.67 -33.83
C THR A 497 11.72 -8.05 -34.18
N VAL A 498 12.40 -8.59 -35.19
CA VAL A 498 13.67 -8.08 -35.70
C VAL A 498 13.63 -7.94 -37.21
N THR A 499 14.12 -6.81 -37.71
CA THR A 499 14.23 -6.49 -39.13
C THR A 499 15.66 -6.16 -39.49
N VAL A 500 16.04 -6.40 -40.74
CA VAL A 500 17.35 -6.06 -41.31
C VAL A 500 17.08 -5.10 -42.46
N GLU A 501 17.80 -3.99 -42.46
CA GLU A 501 17.65 -2.95 -43.48
C GLU A 501 18.44 -3.30 -44.74
N THR A 502 17.97 -2.83 -45.89
CA THR A 502 18.67 -2.97 -47.17
C THR A 502 19.30 -1.64 -47.56
N ASN A 503 20.53 -1.69 -48.08
CA ASN A 503 21.22 -0.53 -48.63
C ASN A 503 20.57 -0.03 -49.94
N LEU A 504 21.12 1.04 -50.52
CA LEU A 504 20.62 1.63 -51.78
C LEU A 504 20.75 0.70 -53.00
N GLN A 505 21.53 -0.37 -52.89
CA GLN A 505 21.71 -1.40 -53.90
C GLN A 505 20.75 -2.59 -53.70
N GLY A 506 19.94 -2.58 -52.64
CA GLY A 506 19.00 -3.64 -52.29
C GLY A 506 19.64 -4.83 -51.56
N GLU A 507 20.87 -4.68 -51.07
CA GLU A 507 21.60 -5.72 -50.33
C GLU A 507 21.42 -5.52 -48.82
N GLU A 508 21.25 -6.61 -48.07
CA GLU A 508 21.07 -6.60 -46.61
C GLU A 508 22.38 -6.40 -45.81
N ALA A 509 23.53 -6.47 -46.48
CA ALA A 509 24.85 -6.36 -45.86
C ALA A 509 25.75 -5.38 -46.61
N GLU A 510 26.47 -4.53 -45.87
CA GLU A 510 27.46 -3.61 -46.42
C GLU A 510 28.88 -4.13 -46.16
N TRP A 511 29.63 -4.43 -47.22
CA TRP A 511 30.97 -5.02 -47.11
C TRP A 511 32.07 -3.96 -46.96
N GLU A 512 33.03 -4.22 -46.08
CA GLU A 512 34.31 -3.50 -46.11
C GLU A 512 35.06 -3.80 -47.41
N LEU A 513 35.85 -2.83 -47.90
CA LEU A 513 36.69 -2.96 -49.11
C LEU A 513 37.62 -4.19 -49.12
N ASN A 514 37.99 -4.70 -47.95
CA ASN A 514 38.84 -5.89 -47.82
C ASN A 514 38.06 -7.22 -48.00
N GLY A 515 36.72 -7.20 -47.99
CA GLY A 515 35.84 -8.37 -48.06
C GLY A 515 35.98 -9.35 -46.90
N LEU A 516 36.55 -8.92 -45.78
CA LEU A 516 36.77 -9.74 -44.57
C LEU A 516 35.75 -9.44 -43.46
N LYS A 517 34.98 -8.36 -43.61
CA LYS A 517 33.93 -7.93 -42.68
C LYS A 517 32.77 -7.31 -43.44
N PHE A 518 31.57 -7.43 -42.88
CA PHE A 518 30.39 -6.72 -43.33
C PHE A 518 29.62 -6.14 -42.15
N THR A 519 28.83 -5.11 -42.40
CA THR A 519 27.94 -4.47 -41.43
C THR A 519 26.50 -4.85 -41.73
N LEU A 520 25.74 -5.17 -40.69
CA LEU A 520 24.29 -5.31 -40.74
C LEU A 520 23.67 -4.20 -39.88
N THR A 521 22.60 -3.59 -40.38
CA THR A 521 21.77 -2.64 -39.63
C THR A 521 20.32 -3.09 -39.65
N GLY A 522 19.55 -2.67 -38.66
CA GLY A 522 18.17 -3.07 -38.56
C GLY A 522 17.43 -2.45 -37.39
N ASN A 523 16.20 -2.93 -37.17
CA ASN A 523 15.43 -2.55 -35.99
C ASN A 523 15.01 -3.79 -35.18
N VAL A 524 14.85 -3.63 -33.88
CA VAL A 524 14.32 -4.65 -32.96
C VAL A 524 13.25 -4.02 -32.08
N ILE A 525 12.11 -4.67 -31.96
CA ILE A 525 10.95 -4.18 -31.21
C ILE A 525 10.35 -5.34 -30.42
N ASP A 526 10.24 -5.17 -29.11
CA ASP A 526 9.39 -5.99 -28.27
C ASP A 526 8.00 -5.34 -28.13
N PRO A 527 6.90 -6.01 -28.52
CA PRO A 527 5.55 -5.46 -28.43
C PRO A 527 5.04 -5.19 -27.00
N ASP A 528 5.62 -5.86 -26.00
CA ASP A 528 5.25 -5.74 -24.58
C ASP A 528 6.11 -4.68 -23.85
N GLY A 529 7.13 -4.18 -24.54
CA GLY A 529 8.08 -3.20 -24.03
C GLY A 529 9.06 -3.80 -23.04
N GLU A 530 9.34 -5.09 -23.15
CA GLU A 530 10.42 -5.77 -22.43
C GLU A 530 11.78 -5.48 -23.07
N ASP A 531 12.85 -5.63 -22.29
CA ASP A 531 14.20 -5.58 -22.82
C ASP A 531 14.49 -6.84 -23.66
N VAL A 532 15.34 -6.68 -24.69
CA VAL A 532 15.69 -7.76 -25.61
C VAL A 532 17.19 -8.01 -25.66
N GLU A 533 17.58 -9.27 -25.64
CA GLU A 533 18.93 -9.76 -25.89
C GLU A 533 19.07 -10.20 -27.35
N MET A 534 20.15 -9.77 -28.03
CA MET A 534 20.41 -10.13 -29.43
C MET A 534 21.72 -10.93 -29.54
N ILE A 535 21.66 -12.04 -30.28
CA ILE A 535 22.80 -12.92 -30.57
C ILE A 535 22.86 -13.15 -32.08
N LEU A 536 24.03 -12.92 -32.69
CA LEU A 536 24.28 -13.28 -34.08
C LEU A 536 25.17 -14.52 -34.15
N SER A 537 24.78 -15.51 -34.94
CA SER A 537 25.54 -16.72 -35.23
C SER A 537 25.95 -16.78 -36.70
N ILE A 538 27.23 -17.07 -36.95
CA ILE A 538 27.79 -17.26 -38.30
C ILE A 538 28.93 -18.28 -38.24
N CYS A 539 28.96 -19.25 -39.15
CA CYS A 539 30.05 -20.25 -39.28
C CYS A 539 30.44 -20.97 -37.97
N GLY A 540 29.45 -21.21 -37.09
CA GLY A 540 29.63 -21.87 -35.79
C GLY A 540 30.21 -21.00 -34.67
N GLU A 541 30.28 -19.67 -34.86
CA GLU A 541 30.64 -18.70 -33.83
C GLU A 541 29.46 -17.76 -33.55
N THR A 542 29.33 -17.31 -32.30
CA THR A 542 28.28 -16.39 -31.85
C THR A 542 28.88 -15.07 -31.34
N THR A 543 28.20 -13.96 -31.58
CA THR A 543 28.58 -12.63 -31.09
C THR A 543 27.35 -11.86 -30.57
N THR A 544 27.58 -11.01 -29.57
CA THR A 544 26.57 -10.14 -28.92
C THR A 544 26.92 -8.65 -29.04
N ASN A 545 27.93 -8.29 -29.84
CA ASN A 545 28.45 -6.92 -29.97
C ASN A 545 27.58 -6.03 -30.88
N PHE A 546 26.28 -5.94 -30.60
CA PHE A 546 25.38 -5.00 -31.25
C PHE A 546 25.57 -3.60 -30.65
N ASP A 547 25.76 -2.59 -31.50
CA ASP A 547 25.62 -1.18 -31.13
C ASP A 547 24.14 -0.80 -31.27
N ARG A 548 23.46 -0.53 -30.15
CA ARG A 548 22.01 -0.27 -30.12
C ARG A 548 21.74 1.17 -29.75
N GLN A 549 20.86 1.81 -30.53
CA GLN A 549 20.35 3.16 -30.29
C GLN A 549 18.82 3.13 -30.41
N ASN A 550 18.12 3.08 -29.27
CA ASN A 550 16.67 2.82 -29.19
C ASN A 550 16.28 1.49 -29.89
N LEU A 551 15.44 1.57 -30.92
CA LEU A 551 14.99 0.44 -31.72
C LEU A 551 16.02 0.02 -32.77
N ALA A 552 16.91 0.92 -33.18
CA ALA A 552 17.89 0.67 -34.21
C ALA A 552 19.11 -0.07 -33.65
N TRP A 553 19.68 -0.96 -34.45
CA TRP A 553 20.89 -1.71 -34.12
C TRP A 553 21.85 -1.76 -35.31
N GLU A 554 23.14 -1.80 -35.02
CA GLU A 554 24.23 -2.03 -35.96
C GLU A 554 25.16 -3.12 -35.42
N ILE A 555 25.67 -3.99 -36.29
CA ILE A 555 26.73 -4.94 -35.92
C ILE A 555 27.73 -5.13 -37.07
N GLN A 556 29.01 -5.14 -36.72
CA GLN A 556 30.10 -5.47 -37.62
C GLN A 556 30.53 -6.93 -37.44
N VAL A 557 30.45 -7.70 -38.51
CA VAL A 557 30.62 -9.16 -38.49
C VAL A 557 31.86 -9.58 -39.30
N PRO A 558 32.89 -10.16 -38.67
CA PRO A 558 34.05 -10.72 -39.37
C PRO A 558 33.80 -12.14 -39.90
N ILE A 559 34.29 -12.44 -41.09
CA ILE A 559 34.20 -13.80 -41.69
C ILE A 559 35.43 -14.67 -41.41
N ALA A 560 36.31 -14.24 -40.49
CA ALA A 560 37.57 -14.93 -40.20
C ALA A 560 37.37 -16.42 -39.85
N ARG A 561 36.30 -16.74 -39.11
CA ARG A 561 35.97 -18.11 -38.74
C ARG A 561 35.53 -18.95 -39.93
N CYS A 562 34.70 -18.40 -40.80
CA CYS A 562 34.25 -19.07 -42.03
C CYS A 562 35.43 -19.52 -42.89
N ILE A 563 36.43 -18.65 -43.03
CA ILE A 563 37.68 -18.95 -43.76
C ILE A 563 38.46 -20.09 -43.06
N GLN A 564 38.55 -20.07 -41.74
CA GLN A 564 39.26 -21.13 -40.98
C GLN A 564 38.57 -22.50 -41.07
N THR A 565 37.24 -22.51 -41.19
CA THR A 565 36.42 -23.73 -41.27
C THR A 565 36.09 -24.14 -42.71
N ASP A 566 36.68 -23.47 -43.71
CA ASP A 566 36.47 -23.72 -45.15
C ASP A 566 34.99 -23.69 -45.58
N VAL A 567 34.21 -22.80 -44.96
CA VAL A 567 32.81 -22.54 -45.33
C VAL A 567 32.81 -21.58 -46.52
N GLN A 568 32.16 -21.98 -47.61
CA GLN A 568 32.09 -21.19 -48.85
C GLN A 568 30.89 -20.23 -48.82
N SER A 569 31.03 -19.08 -49.48
CA SER A 569 29.96 -18.10 -49.71
C SER A 569 28.81 -18.73 -50.52
N PRO A 570 27.52 -18.41 -50.25
CA PRO A 570 27.00 -17.45 -49.27
C PRO A 570 27.09 -17.92 -47.81
N TYR A 571 27.31 -16.99 -46.89
CA TYR A 571 27.35 -17.26 -45.45
C TYR A 571 25.94 -17.19 -44.85
N GLU A 572 25.54 -18.26 -44.17
CA GLU A 572 24.32 -18.26 -43.36
C GLU A 572 24.56 -17.49 -42.06
N VAL A 573 23.76 -16.43 -41.86
CA VAL A 573 23.78 -15.61 -40.66
C VAL A 573 22.43 -15.76 -39.95
N ILE A 574 22.47 -16.09 -38.66
CA ILE A 574 21.27 -16.27 -37.84
C ILE A 574 21.31 -15.21 -36.74
N ILE A 575 20.35 -14.28 -36.76
CA ILE A 575 20.11 -13.34 -35.67
C ILE A 575 19.01 -13.93 -34.80
N LYS A 576 19.31 -14.20 -33.55
CA LYS A 576 18.38 -14.60 -32.50
C LYS A 576 18.12 -13.39 -31.61
N VAL A 577 16.85 -13.12 -31.33
CA VAL A 577 16.42 -12.11 -30.36
C VAL A 577 15.62 -12.82 -29.28
N THR A 578 15.93 -12.54 -28.02
CA THR A 578 15.24 -13.12 -26.85
C THR A 578 14.71 -11.98 -25.99
N ASP A 579 13.42 -11.98 -25.67
CA ASP A 579 12.84 -11.03 -24.69
C ASP A 579 13.14 -11.45 -23.24
N GLU A 580 12.87 -10.57 -22.28
CA GLU A 580 13.08 -10.82 -20.84
C GLU A 580 12.24 -12.01 -20.32
N SER A 581 11.04 -12.20 -20.87
CA SER A 581 10.16 -13.33 -20.60
C SER A 581 10.63 -14.66 -21.26
N GLY A 582 11.74 -14.65 -22.01
CA GLY A 582 12.36 -15.82 -22.64
C GLY A 582 11.78 -16.24 -23.99
N GLY A 583 10.95 -15.42 -24.61
CA GLY A 583 10.45 -15.61 -25.97
C GLY A 583 11.52 -15.34 -27.02
N GLU A 584 11.61 -16.19 -28.03
CA GLU A 584 12.71 -16.17 -29.01
C GLU A 584 12.21 -15.99 -30.45
N THR A 585 12.81 -15.04 -31.17
CA THR A 585 12.61 -14.82 -32.62
C THR A 585 13.92 -14.97 -33.38
N PHE A 586 13.86 -15.61 -34.55
CA PHE A 586 15.01 -15.86 -35.42
C PHE A 586 14.86 -15.18 -36.77
N LYS A 587 15.92 -14.54 -37.24
CA LYS A 587 16.06 -14.01 -38.60
C LYS A 587 17.27 -14.63 -39.26
N ILE A 588 17.04 -15.35 -40.36
CA ILE A 588 18.08 -16.01 -41.14
C ILE A 588 18.35 -15.19 -42.41
N LEU A 589 19.61 -14.96 -42.71
CA LEU A 589 20.11 -14.19 -43.87
C LEU A 589 21.13 -15.03 -44.62
N GLN A 590 21.26 -14.79 -45.92
CA GLN A 590 22.31 -15.37 -46.76
C GLN A 590 23.18 -14.23 -47.31
N VAL A 591 24.39 -14.09 -46.78
CA VAL A 591 25.28 -12.98 -47.13
C VAL A 591 26.32 -13.46 -48.13
N VAL A 592 26.24 -12.95 -49.37
CA VAL A 592 27.18 -13.28 -50.45
C VAL A 592 28.46 -12.43 -50.30
N ASN A 593 29.63 -13.07 -50.33
CA ASN A 593 30.90 -12.37 -50.40
C ASN A 593 31.17 -11.87 -51.84
N PRO A 594 31.33 -10.56 -52.07
CA PRO A 594 31.55 -10.02 -53.42
C PRO A 594 32.91 -10.39 -54.01
N ASN A 595 33.85 -10.88 -53.20
CA ASN A 595 35.22 -11.21 -53.60
C ASN A 595 35.43 -12.71 -53.93
N THR A 596 34.39 -13.56 -53.85
CA THR A 596 34.52 -15.00 -54.14
C THR A 596 34.24 -15.40 -55.59
N ASP A 597 33.77 -14.48 -56.45
CA ASP A 597 33.59 -14.74 -57.88
C ASP A 597 34.83 -14.36 -58.69
N SER A 598 35.78 -15.30 -58.74
CA SER A 598 36.74 -15.40 -59.85
C SER A 598 36.94 -16.87 -60.23
N THR A 599 35.90 -17.49 -60.78
CA THR A 599 36.05 -18.76 -61.51
C THR A 599 35.70 -18.54 -62.98
N ASP A 600 36.75 -18.63 -63.81
CA ASP A 600 36.70 -18.73 -65.26
C ASP A 600 35.73 -19.84 -65.71
N GLU A 601 34.72 -19.50 -66.50
CA GLU A 601 34.20 -20.40 -67.53
C GLU A 601 34.40 -19.78 -68.92
N THR A 602 35.60 -19.99 -69.45
CA THR A 602 35.81 -20.13 -70.88
C THR A 602 35.14 -21.41 -71.38
N GLY A 603 34.21 -21.34 -72.34
CA GLY A 603 33.91 -22.52 -73.14
C GLY A 603 32.53 -22.65 -73.77
N ASN A 604 32.43 -22.11 -74.98
CA ASN A 604 31.80 -22.73 -76.14
C ASN A 604 30.26 -22.86 -76.16
N GLY A 605 29.66 -22.03 -77.03
CA GLY A 605 28.23 -21.95 -77.21
C GLY A 605 27.58 -23.03 -78.06
N ILE A 606 26.26 -22.93 -78.13
CA ILE A 606 25.42 -23.45 -79.21
C ILE A 606 24.37 -22.37 -79.51
N ILE A 607 24.33 -21.95 -80.77
CA ILE A 607 23.21 -21.22 -81.40
C ILE A 607 22.16 -22.28 -81.74
N ASP A 608 20.89 -22.05 -81.39
CA ASP A 608 19.78 -22.50 -82.25
C ASP A 608 18.57 -21.56 -82.13
N ASP A 609 18.01 -21.28 -83.30
CA ASP A 609 16.95 -20.33 -83.64
C ASP A 609 15.57 -20.80 -83.19
N GLY A 610 14.66 -19.85 -82.96
CA GLY A 610 13.24 -20.09 -82.78
C GLY A 610 12.43 -18.80 -82.69
N ASP A 611 12.20 -18.18 -83.85
CA ASP A 611 11.22 -17.11 -84.10
C ASP A 611 9.83 -17.45 -83.54
N ASP A 612 9.16 -16.51 -82.84
CA ASP A 612 8.11 -15.66 -83.45
C ASP A 612 7.40 -14.73 -82.43
N GLU A 613 7.42 -13.45 -82.81
CA GLU A 613 6.41 -12.38 -82.72
C GLU A 613 5.92 -11.73 -81.38
N ASP A 614 6.29 -10.44 -81.30
CA ASP A 614 5.49 -9.26 -80.96
C ASP A 614 4.92 -9.02 -79.55
N ALA A 615 5.55 -8.09 -78.82
CA ALA A 615 5.15 -6.66 -78.76
C ALA A 615 5.63 -5.98 -77.46
N GLY A 616 6.16 -4.75 -77.57
CA GLY A 616 6.10 -3.78 -76.45
C GLY A 616 7.42 -3.16 -75.99
N PHE A 617 7.81 -2.11 -76.70
CA PHE A 617 8.86 -1.13 -76.42
C PHE A 617 8.94 -0.68 -74.93
N LEU A 618 10.13 -0.78 -74.31
CA LEU A 618 10.49 -0.15 -73.03
C LEU A 618 11.14 1.23 -73.27
N PRO A 619 10.69 2.28 -72.57
CA PRO A 619 11.57 3.37 -72.18
C PRO A 619 11.74 3.42 -70.64
N ALA A 620 12.97 3.71 -70.22
CA ALA A 620 13.44 3.75 -68.83
C ALA A 620 12.65 4.69 -67.90
N PRO A 621 12.56 4.39 -66.59
CA PRO A 621 12.23 5.37 -65.57
C PRO A 621 13.48 5.84 -64.81
N GLY A 622 13.83 7.11 -65.02
CA GLY A 622 14.58 7.93 -64.06
C GLY A 622 13.65 8.99 -63.47
N MET A 623 13.84 9.26 -62.17
CA MET A 623 13.27 10.35 -61.36
C MET A 623 11.74 10.48 -61.28
N PHE A 624 11.15 10.08 -60.16
CA PHE A 624 10.16 10.85 -59.36
C PHE A 624 9.88 10.10 -58.04
N ALA A 625 10.74 10.30 -57.03
CA ALA A 625 10.47 9.91 -55.64
C ALA A 625 11.21 10.85 -54.68
N THR A 626 10.85 12.13 -54.74
CA THR A 626 11.19 13.14 -53.73
C THR A 626 9.92 13.92 -53.47
N VAL A 627 9.25 13.60 -52.36
CA VAL A 627 8.29 14.37 -51.55
C VAL A 627 7.55 13.34 -50.68
N ILE A 628 7.45 13.61 -49.37
CA ILE A 628 6.95 12.76 -48.25
C ILE A 628 8.06 12.13 -47.37
N ILE A 629 9.06 12.92 -46.95
CA ILE A 629 9.81 12.70 -45.68
C ILE A 629 10.07 14.07 -45.02
N GLY A 630 9.01 14.83 -44.72
CA GLY A 630 9.14 16.20 -44.22
C GLY A 630 8.03 16.67 -43.28
N LEU A 631 7.31 15.76 -42.62
CA LEU A 631 6.18 16.12 -41.75
C LEU A 631 6.06 15.34 -40.43
N VAL A 632 7.16 14.79 -39.88
CA VAL A 632 7.12 14.18 -38.54
C VAL A 632 8.02 14.88 -37.51
N ALA A 633 8.97 15.74 -37.93
CA ALA A 633 9.85 16.45 -37.00
C ALA A 633 9.35 17.84 -36.54
N ALA A 634 8.12 18.26 -36.89
CA ALA A 634 7.56 19.56 -36.53
C ALA A 634 6.31 19.49 -35.62
N GLY A 635 6.02 18.33 -35.04
CA GLY A 635 4.84 18.12 -34.16
C GLY A 635 5.11 18.23 -32.66
N TRP A 636 6.37 18.34 -32.21
CA TRP A 636 6.73 18.20 -30.79
C TRP A 636 7.31 19.47 -30.12
N ILE A 637 7.19 20.65 -30.75
CA ILE A 637 7.64 21.94 -30.18
C ILE A 637 6.48 22.96 -30.06
N SER A 638 5.22 22.54 -30.14
CA SER A 638 4.07 23.45 -30.04
C SER A 638 2.91 22.89 -29.19
N SER A 639 3.15 22.64 -27.90
CA SER A 639 2.07 22.68 -26.90
C SER A 639 2.62 22.92 -25.48
N ARG A 640 3.09 24.14 -25.24
CA ARG A 640 3.11 24.76 -23.90
C ARG A 640 2.71 26.23 -24.07
N ARG A 641 1.68 26.64 -23.32
CA ARG A 641 0.82 27.85 -23.43
C ARG A 641 -0.41 27.59 -24.31
N ASP A 642 -1.64 27.57 -23.81
CA ASP A 642 -2.21 28.12 -22.57
C ASP A 642 -2.68 27.07 -21.56
#